data_AF-A0A2E7TWC9-F1
#
_entry.id   AF-A0A2E7TWC9-F1
#
_cell.length_a   1.000
_cell.length_b   1.000
_cell.length_c   1.000
_cell.angle_alpha   90.00
_cell.angle_beta   90.00
_cell.angle_gamma   90.00
#
_symmetry.space_group_name_H-M   'P 1'
#
loop_
_entity.id
_entity.type
_entity.pdbx_description
1 polymer ?
#
loop_
_entity_poly.entity_id
_entity_poly.type
_entity_poly.pdbx_seq_one_letter_code
_entity_poly.pdbx_strand_id
1 'polypeptide(L)'
;SQRLNEAIEHLEIARQLGILETEEAAGWHYYKARYHQLRFEFDEATIHLRTAIDSASKKEAWLEDAKLRFGQCKTNASFPHVVEKLEGLESLVSHSADYFRLYEMPVSEGRLLMIPEHLRTKEDKRRDYLTQLHWLPGQRFAFYSSYGKDGDTGLDVYRVAVNGAGEYGVPEKLPDPVNSDFDDCSPVCMPGEDGIVADRLFFSSSRPQALGGYDIFQVDGHLTGESVELIQKKQAVQLPFEINSTADEYLYWENQEKGEAWLTTNRSQDFEGREVWRFNLNRRPIIPVAVSIQTDFGSVEGRLSIQKEGVERIGIEHNMSGMSSVDLLLAAGEPYQVTWEAKDGTIAATERIAIGQSDSPSFLPEPLHFQGISLPKSLQSQLDGQVSIEQPVIQWSFSGLSNQVFASMFGEKMNGDAFAAIRAEGIHDVGIEKVLQAASTEEAKGQAIPNWMLEAMHEIGVATTLANLPEPVQHTREHAVDIQSRMEETQCWDAPGSESWKAQVMIERFGEPALALLSEEVRQLRIQAEFEQDRWETWSDAIAEYVYQTGVDSEDWTVLKAYCEAQFQAFSGAHVHAEDMFRRIDSHLRFERWITEALPMEVDAFREDLGAILTNNPAIINAFAAAAIAAHENTNNQRKFEDLQMALWGVFTDEIIGYQALGIYTLPGMEKTQSWFLRSGGIIEELRNQSSAPDRLTKGQQAVGLAWETRREGARKKNQVLEESEMSPGAWWESFGPANTDNLQTQDEYAGYELFVKHDDHILDQAHAYQRELDVLRTSAKSGEAFQTSLKSAIAMRTSIQREMLALFGGERTKTASASSDKPSVETIEAPITEPSMQPIGEPIPTKPLVEDKIEPASSELEAIANVSESAEAETVNSEVMRYTVQVGAFANDPNFNGFPTLEEVFELNSEGRLTKYGSGKFISFKAAQAHLSIIQTWAEDAFIRLVSVAAEQSTSRNKSPRTEQSVTSKPNTITQPKQQPNVKGTKQFRVRIVAYTEALNPTVVATLLRLGNEVPLKTARLATETVYFTDIFDSLESAKDALSLCIKRGFTDAEIEVLYE
;
A
#
# COMPACT_ATOMS: atom_id res chain seq x y z
N SER A 1 38.48 0.46 21.67
CA SER A 1 38.72 0.77 23.10
C SER A 1 39.46 -0.39 23.76
N GLN A 2 40.39 -0.15 24.70
CA GLN A 2 41.10 -1.23 25.41
C GLN A 2 40.12 -2.20 26.11
N ARG A 3 39.06 -1.67 26.72
CA ARG A 3 38.01 -2.46 27.39
C ARG A 3 37.26 -3.41 26.45
N LEU A 4 37.19 -3.11 25.14
CA LEU A 4 36.54 -3.98 24.16
C LEU A 4 37.42 -5.19 23.80
N ASN A 5 38.74 -5.01 23.82
CA ASN A 5 39.71 -6.09 23.67
C ASN A 5 39.68 -6.99 24.93
N GLU A 6 39.65 -6.39 26.12
CA GLU A 6 39.48 -7.13 27.39
C GLU A 6 38.16 -7.92 27.41
N ALA A 7 37.05 -7.34 26.92
CA ALA A 7 35.76 -8.01 26.84
C ALA A 7 35.78 -9.25 25.93
N ILE A 8 36.40 -9.18 24.74
CA ILE A 8 36.49 -10.34 23.85
C ILE A 8 37.43 -11.41 24.37
N GLU A 9 38.53 -11.04 25.03
CA GLU A 9 39.40 -11.99 25.74
C GLU A 9 38.64 -12.74 26.85
N HIS A 10 37.85 -12.02 27.67
CA HIS A 10 37.03 -12.64 28.70
C HIS A 10 35.94 -13.57 28.13
N LEU A 11 35.29 -13.19 27.03
CA LEU A 11 34.32 -14.05 26.34
C LEU A 11 34.99 -15.32 25.78
N GLU A 12 36.16 -15.21 25.17
CA GLU A 12 36.88 -16.39 24.65
C GLU A 12 37.41 -17.29 25.77
N ILE A 13 37.87 -16.73 26.91
CA ILE A 13 38.21 -17.51 28.11
C ILE A 13 36.98 -18.25 28.63
N ALA A 14 35.84 -17.58 28.75
CA ALA A 14 34.59 -18.22 29.19
C ALA A 14 34.16 -19.36 28.25
N ARG A 15 34.29 -19.16 26.92
CA ARG A 15 34.04 -20.20 25.92
C ARG A 15 34.97 -21.41 26.07
N GLN A 16 36.27 -21.18 26.29
CA GLN A 16 37.25 -22.24 26.53
C GLN A 16 37.01 -23.01 27.85
N LEU A 17 36.40 -22.36 28.85
CA LEU A 17 35.99 -22.97 30.11
C LEU A 17 34.63 -23.71 30.02
N GLY A 18 34.00 -23.76 28.84
CA GLY A 18 32.78 -24.54 28.60
C GLY A 18 31.47 -23.82 28.93
N ILE A 19 31.43 -22.48 28.99
CA ILE A 19 30.19 -21.72 29.29
C ILE A 19 29.03 -22.01 28.34
N LEU A 20 29.31 -22.48 27.11
CA LEU A 20 28.29 -22.88 26.13
C LEU A 20 27.54 -24.17 26.51
N GLU A 21 28.04 -24.93 27.49
CA GLU A 21 27.41 -26.14 28.02
C GLU A 21 26.64 -25.88 29.33
N THR A 22 26.49 -24.61 29.75
CA THR A 22 25.82 -24.21 30.99
C THR A 22 24.56 -23.37 30.72
N GLU A 23 23.80 -23.05 31.78
CA GLU A 23 22.63 -22.15 31.70
C GLU A 23 22.99 -20.70 31.28
N GLU A 24 24.27 -20.31 31.37
CA GLU A 24 24.77 -18.98 31.02
C GLU A 24 25.10 -18.82 29.52
N ALA A 25 24.93 -19.87 28.71
CA ALA A 25 25.23 -19.85 27.27
C ALA A 25 24.49 -18.74 26.51
N ALA A 26 23.22 -18.48 26.86
CA ALA A 26 22.41 -17.43 26.28
C ALA A 26 22.99 -16.03 26.58
N GLY A 27 23.46 -15.81 27.82
CA GLY A 27 24.14 -14.58 28.23
C GLY A 27 25.47 -14.38 27.51
N TRP A 28 26.26 -15.44 27.33
CA TRP A 28 27.49 -15.39 26.52
C TRP A 28 27.20 -14.92 25.09
N HIS A 29 26.18 -15.48 24.44
CA HIS A 29 25.78 -15.07 23.10
C HIS A 29 25.35 -13.61 23.05
N TYR A 30 24.58 -13.13 24.04
CA TYR A 30 24.20 -11.71 24.13
C TYR A 30 25.42 -10.78 24.23
N TYR A 31 26.38 -11.06 25.13
CA TYR A 31 27.58 -10.22 25.26
C TYR A 31 28.51 -10.30 24.05
N LYS A 32 28.60 -11.47 23.38
CA LYS A 32 29.31 -11.63 22.11
C LYS A 32 28.65 -10.80 20.99
N ALA A 33 27.31 -10.79 20.94
CA ALA A 33 26.56 -9.90 20.07
C ALA A 33 26.82 -8.41 20.36
N ARG A 34 26.80 -7.98 21.62
CA ARG A 34 27.12 -6.60 22.02
C ARG A 34 28.52 -6.19 21.57
N TYR A 35 29.50 -7.09 21.65
CA TYR A 35 30.85 -6.87 21.11
C TYR A 35 30.83 -6.61 19.60
N HIS A 36 30.13 -7.44 18.83
CA HIS A 36 30.03 -7.26 17.38
C HIS A 36 29.25 -6.00 16.98
N GLN A 37 28.13 -5.67 17.65
CA GLN A 37 27.39 -4.42 17.42
C GLN A 37 28.30 -3.21 17.64
N LEU A 38 29.04 -3.16 18.76
CA LEU A 38 29.99 -2.08 19.06
C LEU A 38 31.16 -1.99 18.06
N ARG A 39 31.39 -3.03 17.24
CA ARG A 39 32.37 -3.04 16.16
C ARG A 39 31.76 -2.77 14.78
N PHE A 40 30.47 -2.42 14.71
CA PHE A 40 29.71 -2.27 13.46
C PHE A 40 29.64 -3.57 12.64
N GLU A 41 29.88 -4.73 13.28
CA GLU A 41 29.80 -6.08 12.71
C GLU A 41 28.36 -6.62 12.87
N PHE A 42 27.40 -5.92 12.27
CA PHE A 42 25.97 -6.09 12.56
C PHE A 42 25.39 -7.46 12.16
N ASP A 43 25.92 -8.11 11.13
CA ASP A 43 25.50 -9.47 10.75
C ASP A 43 25.84 -10.51 11.82
N GLU A 44 27.09 -10.50 12.30
CA GLU A 44 27.57 -11.36 13.40
C GLU A 44 26.83 -11.05 14.71
N ALA A 45 26.55 -9.77 14.96
CA ALA A 45 25.69 -9.36 16.07
C ALA A 45 24.28 -9.95 15.95
N THR A 46 23.67 -9.89 14.77
CA THR A 46 22.32 -10.43 14.50
C THR A 46 22.24 -11.94 14.74
N ILE A 47 23.24 -12.70 14.28
CA ILE A 47 23.33 -14.16 14.51
C ILE A 47 23.36 -14.46 16.01
N HIS A 48 24.24 -13.79 16.75
CA HIS A 48 24.40 -14.02 18.19
C HIS A 48 23.22 -13.51 19.03
N LEU A 49 22.59 -12.38 18.67
CA LEU A 49 21.37 -11.89 19.32
C LEU A 49 20.23 -12.88 19.13
N ARG A 50 20.06 -13.44 17.92
CA ARG A 50 19.06 -14.46 17.65
C ARG A 50 19.25 -15.69 18.53
N THR A 51 20.47 -16.22 18.59
CA THR A 51 20.80 -17.36 19.47
C THR A 51 20.55 -17.04 20.94
N ALA A 52 20.91 -15.84 21.40
CA ALA A 52 20.67 -15.40 22.77
C ALA A 52 19.17 -15.33 23.09
N ILE A 53 18.36 -14.68 22.25
CA ILE A 53 16.90 -14.54 22.42
C ILE A 53 16.22 -15.90 22.42
N ASP A 54 16.59 -16.79 21.50
CA ASP A 54 15.94 -18.10 21.32
C ASP A 54 16.30 -19.10 22.44
N SER A 55 17.41 -18.88 23.16
CA SER A 55 17.87 -19.73 24.27
C SER A 55 17.70 -19.13 25.67
N ALA A 56 17.33 -17.85 25.78
CA ALA A 56 17.19 -17.13 27.05
C ALA A 56 16.03 -17.62 27.92
N SER A 57 16.17 -17.47 29.24
CA SER A 57 15.04 -17.51 30.15
C SER A 57 14.18 -16.24 30.01
N LYS A 58 12.87 -16.33 30.22
CA LYS A 58 11.98 -15.14 30.24
C LYS A 58 12.24 -14.18 31.43
N LYS A 59 13.28 -14.41 32.24
CA LYS A 59 13.65 -13.58 33.40
C LYS A 59 14.99 -12.86 33.21
N GLU A 60 15.67 -13.07 32.09
CA GLU A 60 16.94 -12.41 31.80
C GLU A 60 16.76 -10.90 31.69
N ALA A 61 17.47 -10.15 32.53
CA ALA A 61 17.38 -8.68 32.56
C ALA A 61 17.84 -8.00 31.26
N TRP A 62 18.64 -8.71 30.46
CA TRP A 62 19.18 -8.25 29.18
C TRP A 62 18.29 -8.61 27.97
N LEU A 63 17.21 -9.38 28.14
CA LEU A 63 16.43 -9.94 27.02
C LEU A 63 15.72 -8.86 26.17
N GLU A 64 15.17 -7.82 26.80
CA GLU A 64 14.50 -6.75 26.05
C GLU A 64 15.51 -5.86 25.30
N ASP A 65 16.68 -5.58 25.89
CA ASP A 65 17.80 -4.92 25.20
C ASP A 65 18.33 -5.77 24.02
N ALA A 66 18.37 -7.10 24.17
CA ALA A 66 18.74 -8.00 23.07
C ALA A 66 17.73 -7.96 21.91
N LYS A 67 16.42 -7.93 22.18
CA LYS A 67 15.37 -7.80 21.16
C LYS A 67 15.45 -6.44 20.44
N LEU A 68 15.63 -5.35 21.19
CA LEU A 68 15.79 -4.01 20.64
C LEU A 68 16.98 -3.97 19.66
N ARG A 69 18.14 -4.45 20.11
CA ARG A 69 19.36 -4.52 19.30
C ARG A 69 19.24 -5.44 18.09
N PHE A 70 18.43 -6.50 18.19
CA PHE A 70 18.18 -7.38 17.05
C PHE A 70 17.40 -6.65 15.96
N GLY A 71 16.46 -5.77 16.33
CA GLY A 71 15.81 -4.84 15.41
C GLY A 71 16.80 -3.86 14.77
N GLN A 72 17.66 -3.25 15.61
CA GLN A 72 18.68 -2.27 15.19
C GLN A 72 19.68 -2.84 14.18
N CYS A 73 20.33 -3.96 14.52
CA CYS A 73 21.29 -4.64 13.65
C CYS A 73 20.70 -5.11 12.30
N LYS A 74 19.37 -5.28 12.21
CA LYS A 74 18.66 -5.74 11.01
C LYS A 74 18.13 -4.62 10.11
N THR A 75 17.98 -3.40 10.62
CA THR A 75 17.29 -2.30 9.89
C THR A 75 18.23 -1.16 9.46
N ASN A 76 19.51 -1.24 9.84
CA ASN A 76 20.57 -0.28 9.52
C ASN A 76 20.95 -0.19 8.01
N ALA A 77 20.42 -1.04 7.13
CA ALA A 77 20.69 -1.03 5.69
C ALA A 77 20.27 0.27 4.96
N SER A 78 19.53 1.16 5.62
CA SER A 78 19.17 2.50 5.13
C SER A 78 19.98 3.63 5.77
N PHE A 79 21.03 3.32 6.53
CA PHE A 79 21.87 4.34 7.19
C PHE A 79 22.65 5.19 6.16
N PRO A 80 22.83 6.51 6.37
CA PRO A 80 23.62 7.32 5.45
C PRO A 80 25.10 6.88 5.38
N HIS A 81 25.51 6.35 4.22
CA HIS A 81 26.91 5.97 3.94
C HIS A 81 27.79 7.15 3.46
N VAL A 82 27.22 8.35 3.37
CA VAL A 82 27.97 9.59 3.21
C VAL A 82 28.59 9.94 4.56
N VAL A 83 29.91 10.07 4.56
CA VAL A 83 30.73 10.34 5.74
C VAL A 83 31.34 11.71 5.62
N GLU A 84 31.43 12.44 6.72
CA GLU A 84 31.97 13.78 6.81
C GLU A 84 33.09 13.87 7.86
N LYS A 85 33.95 14.89 7.75
CA LYS A 85 35.03 15.13 8.72
C LYS A 85 34.59 16.19 9.73
N LEU A 86 34.53 15.80 11.00
CA LEU A 86 34.39 16.76 12.12
C LEU A 86 35.67 17.59 12.26
N GLU A 87 35.55 18.90 12.05
CA GLU A 87 36.60 19.88 12.31
C GLU A 87 36.34 20.63 13.62
N GLY A 88 37.41 21.03 14.33
CA GLY A 88 37.29 21.86 15.54
C GLY A 88 36.69 21.15 16.77
N LEU A 89 36.74 19.82 16.83
CA LEU A 89 36.15 19.04 17.92
C LEU A 89 36.81 19.35 19.28
N GLU A 90 36.02 19.91 20.19
CA GLU A 90 36.29 20.06 21.62
C GLU A 90 35.31 19.19 22.42
N SER A 91 35.73 18.62 23.56
CA SER A 91 34.85 17.83 24.43
C SER A 91 34.96 18.19 25.91
N LEU A 92 33.83 18.12 26.61
CA LEU A 92 33.69 18.35 28.05
C LEU A 92 32.95 17.18 28.71
N VAL A 93 33.56 16.54 29.71
CA VAL A 93 32.96 15.39 30.40
C VAL A 93 31.99 15.84 31.49
N SER A 94 30.78 15.25 31.50
CA SER A 94 29.75 15.41 32.53
C SER A 94 29.44 14.05 33.18
N HIS A 95 29.58 14.00 34.51
CA HIS A 95 29.09 12.89 35.34
C HIS A 95 27.69 13.19 35.91
N SER A 96 26.98 14.17 35.34
CA SER A 96 25.65 14.59 35.80
C SER A 96 24.61 14.45 34.68
N ALA A 97 23.38 14.09 35.09
CA ALA A 97 22.19 14.20 34.24
C ALA A 97 21.91 15.66 33.78
N ASP A 98 22.52 16.66 34.43
CA ASP A 98 22.52 18.07 34.03
C ASP A 98 23.48 18.42 32.87
N TYR A 99 23.95 17.44 32.09
CA TYR A 99 24.92 17.63 30.99
C TYR A 99 24.55 18.77 30.02
N PHE A 100 23.26 18.98 29.75
CA PHE A 100 22.74 20.02 28.86
C PHE A 100 23.08 21.45 29.34
N ARG A 101 23.45 21.64 30.62
CA ARG A 101 23.90 22.94 31.15
C ARG A 101 25.28 23.37 30.64
N LEU A 102 26.00 22.49 29.93
CA LEU A 102 27.26 22.80 29.26
C LEU A 102 27.07 23.42 27.86
N TYR A 103 25.85 23.42 27.31
CA TYR A 103 25.55 23.99 25.99
C TYR A 103 25.52 25.52 26.04
N GLU A 104 26.33 26.18 25.21
CA GLU A 104 26.37 27.65 25.11
C GLU A 104 25.31 28.20 24.14
N MET A 105 24.04 27.87 24.40
CA MET A 105 22.89 28.27 23.58
C MET A 105 22.55 29.77 23.71
N PRO A 106 22.46 30.53 22.61
CA PRO A 106 21.97 31.91 22.61
C PRO A 106 20.51 32.01 23.08
N VAL A 107 20.20 33.05 23.85
CA VAL A 107 18.83 33.29 24.37
C VAL A 107 17.81 33.54 23.25
N SER A 108 18.27 33.92 22.06
CA SER A 108 17.47 34.03 20.82
C SER A 108 16.98 32.67 20.31
N GLU A 109 17.80 31.63 20.43
CA GLU A 109 17.48 30.27 19.96
C GLU A 109 16.72 29.45 21.01
N GLY A 110 16.81 29.83 22.29
CA GLY A 110 16.02 29.22 23.36
C GLY A 110 16.76 29.13 24.68
N ARG A 111 16.31 28.20 25.53
CA ARG A 111 16.97 27.81 26.78
C ARG A 111 16.73 26.33 27.07
N LEU A 112 17.78 25.60 27.39
CA LEU A 112 17.70 24.26 27.96
C LEU A 112 17.54 24.36 29.48
N LEU A 113 16.43 23.82 30.00
CA LEU A 113 16.03 23.87 31.41
C LEU A 113 15.75 22.47 31.93
N MET A 114 15.75 22.25 33.25
CA MET A 114 15.14 21.02 33.79
C MET A 114 13.63 21.03 33.59
N ILE A 115 13.04 19.89 33.24
CA ILE A 115 11.58 19.74 33.20
C ILE A 115 10.93 20.12 34.56
N PRO A 116 9.94 21.03 34.58
CA PRO A 116 9.23 21.38 35.81
C PRO A 116 8.38 20.23 36.38
N GLU A 117 8.32 20.17 37.70
CA GLU A 117 7.58 19.14 38.47
C GLU A 117 6.07 19.05 38.16
N HIS A 118 5.48 20.09 37.56
CA HIS A 118 4.06 20.10 37.15
C HIS A 118 3.82 19.58 35.72
N LEU A 119 4.85 19.52 34.86
CA LEU A 119 4.78 18.85 33.55
C LEU A 119 5.06 17.35 33.65
N ARG A 120 5.85 16.93 34.66
CA ARG A 120 6.09 15.52 34.97
C ARG A 120 4.78 14.82 35.33
N THR A 121 4.49 13.72 34.64
CA THR A 121 3.31 12.89 34.91
C THR A 121 3.50 12.04 36.16
N LYS A 122 2.52 11.18 36.48
CA LYS A 122 2.69 10.18 37.55
C LYS A 122 3.73 9.12 37.15
N GLU A 123 3.83 8.81 35.86
CA GLU A 123 4.73 7.78 35.35
C GLU A 123 6.18 8.27 35.35
N ASP A 124 6.42 9.51 34.91
CA ASP A 124 7.74 10.16 34.99
C ASP A 124 8.27 10.14 36.44
N LYS A 125 7.39 10.37 37.41
CA LYS A 125 7.75 10.35 38.84
C LYS A 125 7.93 8.94 39.39
N ARG A 126 7.26 7.93 38.82
CA ARG A 126 7.41 6.52 39.18
C ARG A 126 8.75 5.95 38.71
N ARG A 127 9.19 6.35 37.51
CA ARG A 127 10.48 5.93 36.91
C ARG A 127 11.66 6.83 37.27
N ASP A 128 11.44 7.84 38.12
CA ASP A 128 12.35 8.95 38.41
C ASP A 128 12.96 9.63 37.16
N TYR A 129 12.16 9.72 36.10
CA TYR A 129 12.57 10.34 34.86
C TYR A 129 12.70 11.86 35.05
N LEU A 130 13.89 12.36 34.73
CA LEU A 130 14.30 13.76 34.80
C LEU A 130 15.12 14.05 33.53
N THR A 131 14.63 14.98 32.74
CA THR A 131 15.18 15.33 31.43
C THR A 131 15.18 16.84 31.22
N GLN A 132 15.85 17.30 30.17
CA GLN A 132 15.80 18.69 29.74
C GLN A 132 14.48 19.02 29.00
N LEU A 133 14.10 20.29 29.11
CA LEU A 133 13.04 20.94 28.38
C LEU A 133 13.68 22.08 27.57
N HIS A 134 13.40 22.13 26.27
CA HIS A 134 13.79 23.25 25.42
C HIS A 134 12.69 24.32 25.43
N TRP A 135 13.00 25.51 25.94
CA TRP A 135 12.08 26.63 26.04
C TRP A 135 12.37 27.69 24.98
N LEU A 136 11.41 27.95 24.09
CA LEU A 136 11.45 28.99 23.06
C LEU A 136 10.67 30.25 23.52
N PRO A 137 11.33 31.29 24.07
CA PRO A 137 10.64 32.44 24.63
C PRO A 137 9.95 33.34 23.60
N GLY A 138 10.42 33.36 22.34
CA GLY A 138 9.81 34.14 21.26
C GLY A 138 8.48 33.56 20.79
N GLN A 139 8.50 32.28 20.44
CA GLN A 139 7.37 31.48 19.96
C GLN A 139 6.43 31.07 21.10
N ARG A 140 6.92 31.11 22.34
CA ARG A 140 6.18 30.82 23.58
C ARG A 140 5.75 29.35 23.69
N PHE A 141 6.58 28.45 23.15
CA PHE A 141 6.43 27.00 23.24
C PHE A 141 7.61 26.36 23.98
N ALA A 142 7.35 25.25 24.66
CA ALA A 142 8.36 24.38 25.23
C ALA A 142 8.24 22.96 24.66
N PHE A 143 9.38 22.31 24.45
CA PHE A 143 9.48 20.92 23.99
C PHE A 143 10.20 20.09 25.05
N TYR A 144 9.69 18.89 25.34
CA TYR A 144 10.27 17.99 26.33
C TYR A 144 9.87 16.54 26.03
N SER A 145 10.42 15.58 26.78
CA SER A 145 10.01 14.17 26.68
C SER A 145 9.42 13.64 28.00
N SER A 146 8.51 12.69 27.90
CA SER A 146 7.75 12.12 29.03
C SER A 146 7.21 10.74 28.67
N TYR A 147 7.02 9.88 29.67
CA TYR A 147 6.29 8.61 29.53
C TYR A 147 4.77 8.80 29.36
N GLY A 148 4.28 10.04 29.27
CA GLY A 148 2.86 10.33 29.20
C GLY A 148 2.12 9.87 30.45
N LYS A 149 0.82 9.61 30.32
CA LYS A 149 -0.05 9.32 31.48
C LYS A 149 0.21 7.93 32.08
N ASP A 150 0.40 6.93 31.23
CA ASP A 150 0.37 5.51 31.60
C ASP A 150 1.65 4.74 31.20
N GLY A 151 2.50 5.29 30.31
CA GLY A 151 3.80 4.70 29.91
C GLY A 151 3.75 3.71 28.75
N ASP A 152 2.64 3.66 28.01
CA ASP A 152 2.34 2.59 27.05
C ASP A 152 3.21 2.58 25.78
N THR A 153 3.70 3.75 25.34
CA THR A 153 4.54 3.92 24.13
C THR A 153 6.01 4.22 24.43
N GLY A 154 6.46 4.03 25.68
CA GLY A 154 7.80 4.47 26.09
C GLY A 154 7.86 5.98 26.32
N LEU A 155 9.03 6.58 26.11
CA LEU A 155 9.23 8.03 26.09
C LEU A 155 8.69 8.63 24.80
N ASP A 156 7.88 9.67 24.91
CA ASP A 156 7.39 10.47 23.80
C ASP A 156 7.85 11.93 23.93
N VAL A 157 8.05 12.58 22.79
CA VAL A 157 8.21 14.03 22.64
C VAL A 157 6.86 14.75 22.71
N TYR A 158 6.79 15.74 23.60
CA TYR A 158 5.65 16.63 23.79
C TYR A 158 6.02 18.09 23.50
N ARG A 159 5.03 18.86 23.04
CA ARG A 159 5.03 20.32 22.93
C ARG A 159 4.03 20.89 23.92
N VAL A 160 4.32 22.06 24.51
CA VAL A 160 3.36 22.78 25.36
C VAL A 160 3.47 24.29 25.18
N ALA A 161 2.34 24.97 25.01
CA ALA A 161 2.27 26.43 24.94
C ALA A 161 2.44 27.06 26.34
N VAL A 162 3.04 28.25 26.41
CA VAL A 162 3.32 28.96 27.67
C VAL A 162 2.75 30.37 27.61
N ASN A 163 1.93 30.71 28.62
CA ASN A 163 1.11 31.92 28.62
C ASN A 163 1.88 33.19 29.02
N GLY A 164 1.18 34.33 29.04
CA GLY A 164 1.77 35.64 29.39
C GLY A 164 2.46 35.71 30.75
N ALA A 165 2.06 34.85 31.71
CA ALA A 165 2.60 34.78 33.06
C ALA A 165 3.69 33.70 33.24
N GLY A 166 4.00 32.91 32.20
CA GLY A 166 4.93 31.78 32.30
C GLY A 166 4.28 30.49 32.80
N GLU A 167 2.95 30.41 32.82
CA GLU A 167 2.22 29.17 33.12
C GLU A 167 2.07 28.32 31.86
N TYR A 168 2.15 27.01 32.02
CA TYR A 168 2.12 26.05 30.93
C TYR A 168 0.66 25.64 30.64
N GLY A 169 0.34 25.50 29.35
CA GLY A 169 -0.95 25.01 28.87
C GLY A 169 -1.09 23.49 28.98
N VAL A 170 -1.98 22.92 28.17
CA VAL A 170 -2.10 21.46 28.03
C VAL A 170 -0.98 20.94 27.13
N PRO A 171 -0.18 19.94 27.55
CA PRO A 171 0.79 19.30 26.68
C PRO A 171 0.15 18.52 25.54
N GLU A 172 0.76 18.63 24.37
CA GLU A 172 0.39 17.97 23.11
C GLU A 172 1.49 16.97 22.73
N LYS A 173 1.14 15.70 22.54
CA LYS A 173 2.07 14.68 22.03
C LYS A 173 2.32 14.97 20.55
N LEU A 174 3.57 15.05 20.11
CA LEU A 174 3.87 15.23 18.69
C LEU A 174 3.49 13.97 17.88
N PRO A 175 3.07 14.12 16.60
CA PRO A 175 2.65 12.98 15.77
C PRO A 175 3.84 12.16 15.24
N ASP A 176 3.54 10.99 14.68
CA ASP A 176 4.45 10.26 13.78
C ASP A 176 4.90 11.17 12.61
N PRO A 177 6.17 11.13 12.17
CA PRO A 177 7.23 10.20 12.58
C PRO A 177 8.14 10.67 13.72
N VAL A 178 7.76 11.68 14.50
CA VAL A 178 8.54 12.09 15.69
C VAL A 178 8.45 11.03 16.77
N ASN A 179 7.24 10.68 17.19
CA ASN A 179 7.01 9.63 18.19
C ASN A 179 6.70 8.30 17.53
N SER A 180 7.30 7.23 18.05
CA SER A 180 7.23 5.85 17.58
C SER A 180 6.78 4.90 18.71
N ASP A 181 6.92 3.59 18.51
CA ASP A 181 6.69 2.57 19.56
C ASP A 181 7.94 2.35 20.45
N PHE A 182 8.95 3.24 20.35
CA PHE A 182 10.25 3.17 21.01
C PHE A 182 10.52 4.47 21.78
N ASP A 183 11.48 4.47 22.71
CA ASP A 183 11.81 5.67 23.48
C ASP A 183 12.34 6.79 22.55
N ASP A 184 11.56 7.86 22.39
CA ASP A 184 11.83 9.10 21.66
C ASP A 184 11.95 10.27 22.66
N CYS A 185 13.12 10.90 22.72
CA CYS A 185 13.46 11.80 23.81
C CYS A 185 14.33 13.01 23.42
N SER A 186 14.64 13.85 24.41
CA SER A 186 15.61 14.95 24.28
C SER A 186 15.40 15.95 23.12
N PRO A 187 14.18 16.50 22.92
CA PRO A 187 13.89 17.38 21.78
C PRO A 187 14.58 18.74 21.87
N VAL A 188 15.12 19.20 20.73
CA VAL A 188 15.55 20.59 20.47
C VAL A 188 14.90 21.08 19.19
N CYS A 189 13.86 21.91 19.34
CA CYS A 189 13.24 22.63 18.24
C CYS A 189 13.99 23.94 17.97
N MET A 190 14.48 24.11 16.75
CA MET A 190 15.02 25.34 16.18
C MET A 190 13.94 25.99 15.29
N PRO A 191 13.34 27.12 15.70
CA PRO A 191 12.26 27.74 14.93
C PRO A 191 12.79 28.37 13.63
N GLY A 192 12.00 28.26 12.56
CA GLY A 192 12.28 28.93 11.29
C GLY A 192 11.93 30.43 11.32
N GLU A 193 12.41 31.18 10.33
CA GLU A 193 12.10 32.62 10.20
C GLU A 193 10.61 32.83 9.88
N ASP A 194 9.84 33.28 10.88
CA ASP A 194 8.43 33.72 10.81
C ASP A 194 7.49 32.82 9.97
N GLY A 195 7.72 31.50 9.99
CA GLY A 195 6.94 30.51 9.25
C GLY A 195 7.21 30.44 7.74
N ILE A 196 8.17 31.22 7.22
CA ILE A 196 8.66 31.16 5.84
C ILE A 196 9.57 29.94 5.66
N VAL A 197 10.45 29.72 6.65
CA VAL A 197 11.27 28.51 6.78
C VAL A 197 10.59 27.58 7.78
N ALA A 198 10.68 26.27 7.53
CA ALA A 198 10.18 25.27 8.47
C ALA A 198 11.02 25.26 9.77
N ASP A 199 10.36 25.03 10.90
CA ASP A 199 11.00 24.70 12.16
C ASP A 199 11.69 23.33 12.03
N ARG A 200 12.90 23.21 12.56
CA ARG A 200 13.66 21.95 12.61
C ARG A 200 13.64 21.38 14.01
N LEU A 201 13.31 20.10 14.16
CA LEU A 201 13.36 19.39 15.44
C LEU A 201 14.40 18.28 15.37
N PHE A 202 15.42 18.39 16.21
CA PHE A 202 16.30 17.29 16.55
C PHE A 202 15.80 16.59 17.80
N PHE A 203 15.88 15.26 17.82
CA PHE A 203 15.52 14.44 18.97
C PHE A 203 16.31 13.13 18.94
N SER A 204 16.44 12.49 20.10
CA SER A 204 17.17 11.24 20.30
C SER A 204 16.17 10.08 20.32
N SER A 205 16.44 8.97 19.62
CA SER A 205 15.51 7.84 19.49
C SER A 205 16.20 6.49 19.55
N SER A 206 15.55 5.53 20.19
CA SER A 206 15.97 4.12 20.24
C SER A 206 15.36 3.22 19.15
N ARG A 207 14.60 3.81 18.19
CA ARG A 207 13.93 3.09 17.09
C ARG A 207 14.86 2.14 16.30
N PRO A 208 14.34 1.11 15.60
CA PRO A 208 15.15 0.11 14.91
C PRO A 208 16.09 0.64 13.83
N GLN A 209 15.95 1.88 13.37
CA GLN A 209 16.91 2.52 12.46
C GLN A 209 18.23 2.91 13.17
N ALA A 210 18.21 3.10 14.49
CA ALA A 210 19.38 3.47 15.29
C ALA A 210 20.52 2.44 15.16
N LEU A 211 21.76 2.91 15.08
CA LEU A 211 22.95 2.04 15.10
C LEU A 211 23.28 1.56 16.52
N GLY A 212 23.07 2.44 17.49
CA GLY A 212 23.40 2.27 18.90
C GLY A 212 22.16 2.08 19.78
N GLY A 213 22.25 2.48 21.04
CA GLY A 213 21.07 2.48 21.91
C GLY A 213 20.12 3.62 21.57
N TYR A 214 20.66 4.83 21.44
CA TYR A 214 19.97 6.05 21.04
C TYR A 214 20.74 6.78 19.94
N ASP A 215 20.06 7.12 18.84
CA ASP A 215 20.61 7.90 17.72
C ASP A 215 19.83 9.23 17.58
N ILE A 216 20.45 10.27 17.01
CA ILE A 216 19.80 11.54 16.68
C ILE A 216 19.04 11.46 15.35
N PHE A 217 17.78 11.89 15.37
CA PHE A 217 16.91 12.05 14.23
C PHE A 217 16.46 13.51 14.08
N GLN A 218 16.09 13.88 12.85
CA GLN A 218 15.58 15.18 12.44
C GLN A 218 14.18 15.04 11.81
N VAL A 219 13.29 15.97 12.11
CA VAL A 219 12.16 16.35 11.24
C VAL A 219 12.15 17.85 11.01
N ASP A 220 11.46 18.29 9.96
CA ASP A 220 11.21 19.68 9.64
C ASP A 220 9.69 19.89 9.49
N GLY A 221 9.15 21.02 9.93
CA GLY A 221 7.72 21.29 9.88
C GLY A 221 7.30 22.61 10.50
N HIS A 222 6.00 22.82 10.67
CA HIS A 222 5.45 23.88 11.50
C HIS A 222 5.19 23.31 12.90
N LEU A 223 6.12 23.58 13.82
CA LEU A 223 6.15 23.05 15.18
C LEU A 223 5.84 24.13 16.21
N THR A 224 5.91 25.41 15.83
CA THR A 224 5.70 26.56 16.70
C THR A 224 4.45 27.38 16.35
N GLY A 225 3.61 26.88 15.44
CA GLY A 225 2.30 27.44 15.10
C GLY A 225 1.14 26.91 15.97
N GLU A 226 -0.10 27.28 15.63
CA GLU A 226 -1.30 26.78 16.34
C GLU A 226 -1.46 25.26 16.15
N SER A 227 -1.38 24.77 14.90
CA SER A 227 -1.28 23.35 14.55
C SER A 227 0.16 22.84 14.55
N VAL A 228 0.33 21.51 14.65
CA VAL A 228 1.57 20.81 14.31
C VAL A 228 1.42 20.21 12.92
N GLU A 229 2.32 20.55 12.00
CA GLU A 229 2.33 20.03 10.63
C GLU A 229 3.75 19.62 10.24
N LEU A 230 3.97 18.35 9.89
CA LEU A 230 5.30 17.81 9.55
C LEU A 230 5.48 17.72 8.02
N ILE A 231 6.67 18.05 7.53
CA ILE A 231 7.04 17.86 6.12
C ILE A 231 7.27 16.37 5.84
N GLN A 232 7.99 15.68 6.73
CA GLN A 232 8.18 14.24 6.65
C GLN A 232 6.89 13.51 7.09
N LYS A 233 6.28 12.76 6.16
CA LYS A 233 5.01 12.01 6.38
C LYS A 233 5.16 10.50 6.61
N LYS A 234 6.39 9.98 6.68
CA LYS A 234 6.65 8.52 6.73
C LYS A 234 7.74 8.11 7.71
N GLN A 235 8.85 8.83 7.76
CA GLN A 235 10.02 8.53 8.61
C GLN A 235 10.76 9.82 8.95
N ALA A 236 11.36 9.88 10.14
CA ALA A 236 12.31 10.93 10.51
C ALA A 236 13.68 10.65 9.87
N VAL A 237 14.46 11.70 9.61
CA VAL A 237 15.77 11.61 8.96
C VAL A 237 16.83 11.30 10.02
N GLN A 238 17.54 10.18 9.88
CA GLN A 238 18.66 9.85 10.76
C GLN A 238 19.88 10.70 10.38
N LEU A 239 20.57 11.26 11.38
CA LEU A 239 21.82 12.01 11.15
C LEU A 239 23.00 11.06 10.82
N PRO A 240 24.04 11.55 10.11
CA PRO A 240 25.13 10.70 9.62
C PRO A 240 26.10 10.26 10.74
N PHE A 241 27.04 9.38 10.38
CA PHE A 241 27.95 8.64 11.27
C PHE A 241 28.79 9.52 12.22
N GLU A 242 29.08 10.76 11.84
CA GLU A 242 29.82 11.69 12.67
C GLU A 242 29.06 11.97 13.97
N ILE A 243 27.74 12.09 13.81
CA ILE A 243 26.78 12.30 14.88
C ILE A 243 26.41 10.97 15.50
N ASN A 244 25.90 10.02 14.72
CA ASN A 244 25.31 8.78 15.20
C ASN A 244 26.27 7.58 15.17
N SER A 245 26.24 6.76 16.22
CA SER A 245 27.16 5.64 16.38
C SER A 245 26.54 4.46 17.11
N THR A 246 27.32 3.41 17.38
CA THR A 246 26.88 2.27 18.20
C THR A 246 26.81 2.57 19.70
N ALA A 247 27.00 3.83 20.10
CA ALA A 247 26.91 4.35 21.46
C ALA A 247 25.48 4.87 21.75
N ASP A 248 25.34 5.79 22.71
CA ASP A 248 24.11 6.57 22.89
C ASP A 248 24.40 8.06 22.62
N GLU A 249 23.66 8.64 21.68
CA GLU A 249 23.61 10.06 21.41
C GLU A 249 22.35 10.69 22.04
N TYR A 250 22.55 11.51 23.07
CA TYR A 250 21.49 11.98 23.97
C TYR A 250 20.84 13.30 23.58
N LEU A 251 21.55 14.21 22.90
CA LEU A 251 21.09 15.57 22.62
C LEU A 251 21.91 16.17 21.49
N TYR A 252 21.29 16.96 20.61
CA TYR A 252 21.97 17.63 19.50
C TYR A 252 21.37 19.02 19.25
N TRP A 253 22.20 19.97 18.84
CA TRP A 253 21.81 21.35 18.50
C TRP A 253 22.81 21.97 17.51
N GLU A 254 22.31 22.78 16.58
CA GLU A 254 23.11 23.51 15.58
C GLU A 254 23.03 25.01 15.83
N ASN A 255 24.18 25.68 15.98
CA ASN A 255 24.26 27.13 16.02
C ASN A 255 24.65 27.65 14.63
N GLN A 256 23.66 28.04 13.83
CA GLN A 256 23.88 28.53 12.47
C GLN A 256 24.58 29.90 12.43
N GLU A 257 24.41 30.75 13.45
CA GLU A 257 25.04 32.09 13.50
C GLU A 257 26.57 32.00 13.63
N LYS A 258 27.06 31.09 14.48
CA LYS A 258 28.50 30.83 14.68
C LYS A 258 29.08 29.79 13.73
N GLY A 259 28.24 28.94 13.11
CA GLY A 259 28.68 27.80 12.33
C GLY A 259 29.28 26.67 13.19
N GLU A 260 28.73 26.44 14.39
CA GLU A 260 29.11 25.35 15.29
C GLU A 260 27.93 24.42 15.57
N ALA A 261 28.19 23.17 15.94
CA ALA A 261 27.20 22.21 16.37
C ALA A 261 27.64 21.56 17.69
N TRP A 262 26.65 21.10 18.46
CA TRP A 262 26.82 20.55 19.79
C TRP A 262 26.12 19.20 19.89
N LEU A 263 26.81 18.21 20.46
CA LEU A 263 26.32 16.83 20.62
C LEU A 263 26.60 16.34 22.04
N THR A 264 25.67 15.61 22.64
CA THR A 264 25.96 14.81 23.84
C THR A 264 26.00 13.35 23.47
N THR A 265 27.08 12.66 23.81
CA THR A 265 27.24 11.21 23.58
C THR A 265 27.87 10.54 24.80
N ASN A 266 27.86 9.21 24.86
CA ASN A 266 28.73 8.42 25.75
C ASN A 266 29.84 7.65 25.00
N ARG A 267 30.09 7.95 23.72
CA ARG A 267 31.04 7.23 22.83
C ARG A 267 32.44 7.00 23.43
N SER A 268 32.98 7.94 24.21
CA SER A 268 34.30 7.83 24.87
C SER A 268 34.22 7.61 26.38
N GLN A 269 33.02 7.46 26.93
CA GLN A 269 32.75 7.32 28.37
C GLN A 269 32.36 5.87 28.72
N ASP A 270 31.99 5.63 29.98
CA ASP A 270 31.30 4.41 30.40
C ASP A 270 29.81 4.63 30.64
N PHE A 271 29.13 3.59 31.12
CA PHE A 271 27.66 3.47 31.12
C PHE A 271 26.91 4.63 31.78
N GLU A 272 27.53 5.36 32.71
CA GLU A 272 26.93 6.52 33.39
C GLU A 272 27.52 7.86 32.94
N GLY A 273 28.70 7.85 32.31
CA GLY A 273 29.39 9.06 31.87
C GLY A 273 28.81 9.62 30.57
N ARG A 274 28.67 10.94 30.50
CA ARG A 274 28.32 11.66 29.27
C ARG A 274 29.42 12.64 28.92
N GLU A 275 29.59 12.92 27.64
CA GLU A 275 30.44 13.99 27.16
C GLU A 275 29.65 14.90 26.23
N VAL A 276 29.94 16.20 26.32
CA VAL A 276 29.38 17.24 25.45
C VAL A 276 30.47 17.66 24.49
N TRP A 277 30.22 17.46 23.20
CA TRP A 277 31.08 17.83 22.09
C TRP A 277 30.63 19.16 21.49
N ARG A 278 31.59 19.98 21.07
CA ARG A 278 31.40 21.16 20.21
C ARG A 278 32.32 21.02 19.01
N PHE A 279 31.81 21.27 17.80
CA PHE A 279 32.57 21.16 16.55
C PHE A 279 32.00 22.09 15.47
N ASN A 280 32.71 22.26 14.36
CA ASN A 280 32.26 23.09 13.24
C ASN A 280 31.06 22.45 12.52
N LEU A 281 30.03 23.26 12.23
CA LEU A 281 28.86 22.84 11.44
C LEU A 281 29.21 22.58 9.97
N ASN A 282 30.19 23.33 9.43
CA ASN A 282 30.74 23.10 8.09
C ASN A 282 31.65 21.88 8.11
N ARG A 283 31.11 20.74 7.71
CA ARG A 283 31.84 19.48 7.57
C ARG A 283 32.24 19.26 6.11
N ARG A 284 33.24 18.41 5.88
CA ARG A 284 33.72 18.07 4.53
C ARG A 284 33.53 16.58 4.26
N PRO A 285 33.01 16.16 3.11
CA PRO A 285 32.84 14.75 2.81
C PRO A 285 34.20 14.04 2.79
N ILE A 286 34.24 12.82 3.31
CA ILE A 286 35.41 11.95 3.28
C ILE A 286 35.27 11.03 2.07
N ILE A 287 35.86 11.45 0.97
CA ILE A 287 35.69 10.81 -0.33
C ILE A 287 36.44 9.47 -0.39
N PRO A 288 35.77 8.33 -0.63
CA PRO A 288 36.42 7.04 -0.83
C PRO A 288 37.03 6.94 -2.23
N VAL A 289 38.22 6.35 -2.32
CA VAL A 289 38.92 6.00 -3.55
C VAL A 289 39.25 4.51 -3.53
N ALA A 290 38.79 3.80 -4.56
CA ALA A 290 39.04 2.37 -4.73
C ALA A 290 40.43 2.13 -5.33
N VAL A 291 41.25 1.34 -4.64
CA VAL A 291 42.66 1.07 -4.96
C VAL A 291 42.92 -0.43 -4.91
N SER A 292 43.59 -0.96 -5.93
CA SER A 292 44.12 -2.33 -5.92
C SER A 292 45.62 -2.31 -5.61
N ILE A 293 46.09 -3.17 -4.70
CA ILE A 293 47.52 -3.36 -4.41
C ILE A 293 47.89 -4.80 -4.73
N GLN A 294 48.82 -4.98 -5.67
CA GLN A 294 49.37 -6.29 -6.03
C GLN A 294 50.75 -6.48 -5.41
N THR A 295 50.96 -7.60 -4.72
CA THR A 295 52.21 -7.94 -4.05
C THR A 295 53.10 -8.82 -4.92
N ASP A 296 54.42 -8.61 -4.83
CA ASP A 296 55.44 -9.49 -5.41
C ASP A 296 56.68 -9.58 -4.49
N PHE A 297 56.48 -10.35 -3.42
CA PHE A 297 57.47 -10.82 -2.44
C PHE A 297 57.73 -12.33 -2.59
N GLY A 298 57.41 -12.90 -3.77
CA GLY A 298 57.51 -14.32 -4.07
C GLY A 298 56.47 -15.21 -3.37
N SER A 299 56.64 -16.52 -3.44
CA SER A 299 55.65 -17.51 -2.95
C SER A 299 55.59 -17.67 -1.42
N VAL A 300 56.08 -16.69 -0.65
CA VAL A 300 56.09 -16.73 0.81
C VAL A 300 54.80 -16.11 1.35
N GLU A 301 54.11 -16.77 2.27
CA GLU A 301 52.97 -16.17 2.98
C GLU A 301 53.43 -15.00 3.85
N GLY A 302 52.62 -13.95 3.89
CA GLY A 302 52.86 -12.78 4.72
C GLY A 302 51.59 -11.99 4.99
N ARG A 303 51.77 -10.85 5.65
CA ARG A 303 50.73 -9.91 6.05
C ARG A 303 50.98 -8.57 5.39
N LEU A 304 49.99 -8.09 4.66
CA LEU A 304 49.90 -6.69 4.27
C LEU A 304 49.18 -5.91 5.38
N SER A 305 49.80 -4.83 5.84
CA SER A 305 49.28 -3.92 6.86
C SER A 305 49.22 -2.49 6.32
N ILE A 306 48.10 -1.81 6.51
CA ILE A 306 47.91 -0.41 6.14
C ILE A 306 47.46 0.38 7.37
N GLN A 307 48.17 1.47 7.64
CA GLN A 307 47.87 2.40 8.73
C GLN A 307 47.96 3.85 8.23
N LYS A 308 47.22 4.76 8.86
CA LYS A 308 47.33 6.19 8.58
C LYS A 308 48.70 6.71 9.07
N GLU A 309 49.34 7.57 8.28
CA GLU A 309 50.65 8.13 8.64
C GLU A 309 50.55 8.91 9.97
N GLY A 310 51.43 8.58 10.92
CA GLY A 310 51.43 9.15 12.26
C GLY A 310 50.47 8.50 13.26
N VAL A 311 49.72 7.46 12.87
CA VAL A 311 48.87 6.67 13.76
C VAL A 311 49.51 5.30 14.01
N GLU A 312 49.67 4.90 15.27
CA GLU A 312 50.30 3.61 15.66
C GLU A 312 49.39 2.39 15.42
N ARG A 313 48.09 2.60 15.21
CA ARG A 313 47.12 1.52 15.01
C ARG A 313 47.00 1.18 13.52
N ILE A 314 47.14 -0.11 13.23
CA ILE A 314 46.89 -0.66 11.90
C ILE A 314 45.37 -0.67 11.65
N GLY A 315 44.94 -0.14 10.50
CA GLY A 315 43.53 -0.07 10.10
C GLY A 315 43.10 -1.21 9.19
N ILE A 316 43.97 -1.68 8.30
CA ILE A 316 43.70 -2.85 7.46
C ILE A 316 44.83 -3.86 7.64
N GLU A 317 44.47 -5.10 8.01
CA GLU A 317 45.34 -6.26 7.92
C GLU A 317 44.76 -7.30 6.94
N HIS A 318 45.63 -7.87 6.11
CA HIS A 318 45.29 -8.97 5.19
C HIS A 318 46.44 -9.96 5.09
N ASN A 319 46.18 -11.23 5.42
CA ASN A 319 47.14 -12.33 5.25
C ASN A 319 46.97 -12.94 3.84
N MET A 320 48.02 -12.97 3.04
CA MET A 320 48.00 -13.47 1.66
C MET A 320 49.33 -14.13 1.27
N SER A 321 49.38 -14.80 0.11
CA SER A 321 50.64 -15.12 -0.55
C SER A 321 51.35 -13.84 -0.99
N GLY A 322 52.68 -13.82 -0.94
CA GLY A 322 53.50 -12.70 -1.43
C GLY A 322 53.40 -12.45 -2.92
N MET A 323 52.69 -13.30 -3.67
CA MET A 323 52.15 -12.99 -5.00
C MET A 323 50.62 -13.08 -4.91
N SER A 324 49.95 -11.95 -4.71
CA SER A 324 48.49 -11.83 -4.64
C SER A 324 48.04 -10.39 -4.87
N SER A 325 46.74 -10.13 -4.91
CA SER A 325 46.18 -8.78 -4.94
C SER A 325 45.19 -8.57 -3.80
N VAL A 326 45.07 -7.33 -3.32
CA VAL A 326 43.98 -6.90 -2.44
C VAL A 326 43.36 -5.61 -2.98
N ASP A 327 42.04 -5.62 -3.03
CA ASP A 327 41.20 -4.52 -3.45
C ASP A 327 40.67 -3.79 -2.21
N LEU A 328 40.77 -2.45 -2.19
CA LEU A 328 40.65 -1.61 -1.00
C LEU A 328 39.85 -0.34 -1.29
N LEU A 329 39.18 0.22 -0.28
CA LEU A 329 38.80 1.64 -0.25
C LEU A 329 39.72 2.39 0.70
N LEU A 330 40.16 3.58 0.30
CA LEU A 330 41.00 4.49 1.08
C LEU A 330 40.50 5.93 0.88
N ALA A 331 40.63 6.78 1.90
CA ALA A 331 40.13 8.16 1.83
C ALA A 331 41.07 9.07 1.03
N ALA A 332 40.48 9.90 0.16
CA ALA A 332 41.18 10.95 -0.56
C ALA A 332 41.82 11.99 0.39
N GLY A 333 42.99 12.52 0.02
CA GLY A 333 43.68 13.56 0.76
C GLY A 333 44.34 13.13 2.08
N GLU A 334 44.31 11.85 2.44
CA GLU A 334 44.94 11.31 3.65
C GLU A 334 46.19 10.46 3.27
N PRO A 335 47.31 10.57 4.03
CA PRO A 335 48.49 9.74 3.82
C PRO A 335 48.47 8.44 4.64
N TYR A 336 48.95 7.37 4.01
CA TYR A 336 48.99 6.00 4.54
C TYR A 336 50.41 5.42 4.45
N GLN A 337 50.70 4.50 5.36
CA GLN A 337 51.88 3.63 5.33
C GLN A 337 51.43 2.21 5.02
N VAL A 338 52.00 1.61 3.97
CA VAL A 338 51.76 0.24 3.52
C VAL A 338 52.99 -0.58 3.89
N THR A 339 52.80 -1.66 4.65
CA THR A 339 53.89 -2.53 5.14
C THR A 339 53.61 -3.98 4.75
N TRP A 340 54.65 -4.69 4.31
CA TRP A 340 54.63 -6.15 4.14
C TRP A 340 55.54 -6.81 5.16
N GLU A 341 54.97 -7.74 5.91
CA GLU A 341 55.66 -8.55 6.92
C GLU A 341 55.58 -10.03 6.52
N ALA A 342 56.72 -10.70 6.43
CA ALA A 342 56.76 -12.14 6.17
C ALA A 342 56.27 -12.93 7.41
N LYS A 343 55.81 -14.17 7.20
CA LYS A 343 55.31 -15.06 8.27
C LYS A 343 56.28 -15.35 9.43
N ASP A 344 57.58 -15.04 9.27
CA ASP A 344 58.58 -15.15 10.34
C ASP A 344 58.71 -13.88 11.22
N GLY A 345 57.91 -12.84 10.96
CA GLY A 345 57.94 -11.55 11.64
C GLY A 345 58.92 -10.54 11.02
N THR A 346 59.57 -10.87 9.90
CA THR A 346 60.49 -9.95 9.22
C THR A 346 59.72 -8.98 8.32
N ILE A 347 59.78 -7.68 8.63
CA ILE A 347 59.31 -6.62 7.74
C ILE A 347 60.19 -6.61 6.48
N ALA A 348 59.60 -6.87 5.31
CA ALA A 348 60.33 -6.89 4.04
C ALA A 348 60.38 -5.50 3.38
N ALA A 349 59.28 -4.76 3.45
CA ALA A 349 59.17 -3.40 2.92
C ALA A 349 58.10 -2.58 3.66
N THR A 350 58.34 -1.27 3.74
CA THR A 350 57.36 -0.26 4.16
C THR A 350 57.45 0.92 3.20
N GLU A 351 56.33 1.31 2.62
CA GLU A 351 56.23 2.46 1.72
C GLU A 351 55.09 3.40 2.12
N ARG A 352 55.12 4.62 1.60
CA ARG A 352 54.13 5.67 1.83
C ARG A 352 53.31 5.88 0.57
N ILE A 353 51.99 5.95 0.72
CA ILE A 353 51.07 6.40 -0.32
C ILE A 353 50.22 7.55 0.24
N ALA A 354 49.98 8.58 -0.56
CA ALA A 354 49.06 9.66 -0.25
C ALA A 354 48.19 9.88 -1.47
N ILE A 355 46.90 9.58 -1.31
CA ILE A 355 45.90 9.78 -2.36
C ILE A 355 45.64 11.28 -2.47
N GLY A 356 45.55 11.78 -3.71
CA GLY A 356 45.21 13.18 -3.96
C GLY A 356 43.87 13.56 -3.32
N GLN A 357 43.60 14.87 -3.20
CA GLN A 357 42.22 15.28 -2.92
C GLN A 357 41.35 14.99 -4.15
N SER A 358 40.13 14.51 -3.91
CA SER A 358 39.10 14.26 -4.90
C SER A 358 37.83 14.92 -4.41
N ASP A 359 37.02 15.46 -5.34
CA ASP A 359 35.72 16.07 -5.03
C ASP A 359 34.57 15.05 -5.11
N SER A 360 34.79 13.91 -5.78
CA SER A 360 33.83 12.82 -5.97
C SER A 360 34.48 11.42 -5.75
N PRO A 361 33.69 10.39 -5.36
CA PRO A 361 34.19 9.02 -5.23
C PRO A 361 34.75 8.50 -6.56
N SER A 362 35.84 7.73 -6.51
CA SER A 362 36.56 7.31 -7.71
C SER A 362 37.31 5.98 -7.52
N PHE A 363 37.85 5.41 -8.60
CA PHE A 363 38.75 4.26 -8.56
C PHE A 363 40.01 4.46 -9.39
N LEU A 364 41.06 3.71 -9.05
CA LEU A 364 42.28 3.60 -9.83
C LEU A 364 42.18 2.39 -10.78
N PRO A 365 42.39 2.57 -12.10
CA PRO A 365 42.23 1.49 -13.07
C PRO A 365 43.34 0.42 -12.99
N GLU A 366 44.57 0.84 -12.69
CA GLU A 366 45.76 -0.02 -12.71
C GLU A 366 46.24 -0.35 -11.28
N PRO A 367 46.53 -1.61 -10.94
CA PRO A 367 46.98 -1.98 -9.60
C PRO A 367 48.35 -1.37 -9.25
N LEU A 368 48.52 -0.98 -7.98
CA LEU A 368 49.81 -0.54 -7.46
C LEU A 368 50.66 -1.77 -7.09
N HIS A 369 51.82 -1.92 -7.72
CA HIS A 369 52.72 -3.04 -7.49
C HIS A 369 53.65 -2.78 -6.30
N PHE A 370 53.54 -3.59 -5.24
CA PHE A 370 54.35 -3.53 -4.03
C PHE A 370 55.36 -4.69 -3.98
N GLN A 371 56.65 -4.35 -3.99
CA GLN A 371 57.75 -5.29 -4.23
C GLN A 371 58.89 -5.17 -3.21
N GLY A 372 59.44 -6.30 -2.78
CA GLY A 372 60.48 -6.35 -1.75
C GLY A 372 61.91 -6.06 -2.21
N ILE A 373 62.16 -5.87 -3.51
CA ILE A 373 63.52 -5.71 -4.07
C ILE A 373 63.54 -4.59 -5.11
N SER A 374 64.13 -3.44 -4.72
CA SER A 374 64.67 -2.36 -5.57
C SER A 374 64.25 -2.33 -7.05
N LEU A 375 63.00 -1.95 -7.32
CA LEU A 375 62.49 -1.60 -8.65
C LEU A 375 62.23 -0.07 -8.75
N PRO A 376 62.19 0.52 -9.96
CA PRO A 376 62.56 1.94 -10.15
C PRO A 376 61.51 2.99 -9.77
N LYS A 377 60.33 2.60 -9.27
CA LYS A 377 59.25 3.52 -8.87
C LYS A 377 58.55 3.02 -7.61
N SER A 378 58.49 3.86 -6.58
CA SER A 378 57.68 3.64 -5.37
C SER A 378 56.18 3.59 -5.67
N LEU A 379 55.39 3.07 -4.73
CA LEU A 379 53.92 3.09 -4.80
C LEU A 379 53.38 4.51 -5.05
N GLN A 380 53.94 5.53 -4.39
CA GLN A 380 53.59 6.93 -4.68
C GLN A 380 53.91 7.32 -6.13
N SER A 381 55.07 6.94 -6.68
CA SER A 381 55.42 7.27 -8.07
C SER A 381 54.62 6.48 -9.11
N GLN A 382 53.96 5.38 -8.72
CA GLN A 382 52.97 4.68 -9.54
C GLN A 382 51.64 5.44 -9.48
N LEU A 383 51.16 5.76 -8.28
CA LEU A 383 49.95 6.53 -8.00
C LEU A 383 49.95 7.91 -8.69
N ASP A 384 51.02 8.69 -8.56
CA ASP A 384 51.20 10.02 -9.19
C ASP A 384 51.17 9.96 -10.72
N GLY A 385 51.33 8.77 -11.32
CA GLY A 385 51.31 8.54 -12.77
C GLY A 385 49.98 8.02 -13.30
N GLN A 386 48.99 7.79 -12.44
CA GLN A 386 47.65 7.32 -12.83
C GLN A 386 46.62 8.45 -12.75
N VAL A 387 45.51 8.27 -13.47
CA VAL A 387 44.32 9.13 -13.38
C VAL A 387 43.21 8.31 -12.75
N SER A 388 42.58 8.85 -11.70
CA SER A 388 41.40 8.26 -11.07
C SER A 388 40.15 8.50 -11.93
N ILE A 389 39.29 7.49 -12.03
CA ILE A 389 38.03 7.55 -12.78
C ILE A 389 36.89 7.75 -11.78
N GLU A 390 36.04 8.75 -11.99
CA GLU A 390 34.89 9.04 -11.12
C GLU A 390 33.86 7.91 -11.17
N GLN A 391 33.37 7.50 -10.00
CA GLN A 391 32.36 6.45 -9.83
C GLN A 391 31.48 6.79 -8.61
N PRO A 392 30.43 7.63 -8.77
CA PRO A 392 29.60 8.15 -7.67
C PRO A 392 28.87 7.09 -6.83
N VAL A 393 28.79 5.85 -7.31
CA VAL A 393 28.20 4.70 -6.61
C VAL A 393 29.09 4.17 -5.47
N ILE A 394 30.38 4.53 -5.44
CA ILE A 394 31.31 4.08 -4.40
C ILE A 394 31.02 4.81 -3.08
N GLN A 395 30.73 4.04 -2.02
CA GLN A 395 30.39 4.53 -0.69
C GLN A 395 31.09 3.70 0.39
N TRP A 396 31.19 4.24 1.61
CA TRP A 396 31.78 3.54 2.76
C TRP A 396 30.82 2.49 3.33
N SER A 397 31.30 1.28 3.57
CA SER A 397 30.55 0.28 4.34
C SER A 397 30.76 0.47 5.85
N PHE A 398 29.98 -0.28 6.65
CA PHE A 398 30.17 -0.35 8.10
C PHE A 398 31.58 -0.80 8.52
N SER A 399 32.34 -1.51 7.67
CA SER A 399 33.75 -1.81 7.94
C SER A 399 34.64 -0.57 7.85
N GLY A 400 34.39 0.36 6.93
CA GLY A 400 35.07 1.66 6.86
C GLY A 400 34.79 2.52 8.09
N LEU A 401 33.54 2.55 8.54
CA LEU A 401 33.13 3.25 9.76
C LEU A 401 33.81 2.65 11.01
N SER A 402 33.84 1.31 11.10
CA SER A 402 34.55 0.58 12.16
C SER A 402 36.04 0.94 12.20
N ASN A 403 36.72 0.93 11.05
CA ASN A 403 38.14 1.26 10.97
C ASN A 403 38.43 2.73 11.36
N GLN A 404 37.51 3.66 11.11
CA GLN A 404 37.64 5.01 11.68
C GLN A 404 37.57 5.00 13.21
N VAL A 405 36.61 4.28 13.83
CA VAL A 405 36.49 4.24 15.31
C VAL A 405 37.69 3.56 15.97
N PHE A 406 38.17 2.45 15.41
CA PHE A 406 39.17 1.61 16.07
C PHE A 406 40.62 1.97 15.69
N ALA A 407 40.88 2.38 14.45
CA ALA A 407 42.19 2.69 13.93
C ALA A 407 42.39 4.17 13.53
N SER A 408 41.41 5.05 13.75
CA SER A 408 41.46 6.47 13.36
C SER A 408 41.76 6.67 11.86
N MET A 409 41.29 5.74 11.04
CA MET A 409 41.60 5.63 9.62
C MET A 409 40.34 5.20 8.84
N PHE A 410 39.84 6.08 7.97
CA PHE A 410 38.93 5.65 6.92
C PHE A 410 39.68 4.84 5.86
N GLY A 411 39.30 3.58 5.77
CA GLY A 411 39.82 2.62 4.80
C GLY A 411 39.26 1.23 5.10
N GLU A 412 38.99 0.42 4.08
CA GLU A 412 38.44 -0.92 4.24
C GLU A 412 38.86 -1.86 3.09
N LYS A 413 38.61 -3.16 3.26
CA LYS A 413 38.84 -4.16 2.21
C LYS A 413 37.55 -4.34 1.40
N MET A 414 37.66 -4.34 0.08
CA MET A 414 36.53 -4.63 -0.79
C MET A 414 36.38 -6.13 -1.02
N ASN A 415 35.16 -6.57 -1.32
CA ASN A 415 34.95 -7.86 -1.94
C ASN A 415 35.49 -7.80 -3.39
N GLY A 416 36.24 -8.81 -3.82
CA GLY A 416 36.82 -8.88 -5.16
C GLY A 416 35.78 -8.82 -6.27
N ASP A 417 34.59 -9.42 -6.06
CA ASP A 417 33.49 -9.36 -7.02
C ASP A 417 32.91 -7.94 -7.15
N ALA A 418 32.82 -7.20 -6.04
CA ALA A 418 32.31 -5.83 -6.02
C ALA A 418 33.29 -4.85 -6.69
N PHE A 419 34.60 -4.99 -6.44
CA PHE A 419 35.60 -4.19 -7.15
C PHE A 419 35.66 -4.57 -8.64
N ALA A 420 35.51 -5.85 -8.98
CA ALA A 420 35.42 -6.30 -10.38
C ALA A 420 34.21 -5.68 -11.11
N ALA A 421 33.05 -5.57 -10.47
CA ALA A 421 31.89 -4.88 -11.01
C ALA A 421 32.18 -3.38 -11.25
N ILE A 422 32.75 -2.68 -10.27
CA ILE A 422 33.13 -1.25 -10.40
C ILE A 422 34.16 -1.05 -11.52
N ARG A 423 35.15 -1.94 -11.67
CA ARG A 423 36.08 -1.93 -12.82
C ARG A 423 35.35 -2.15 -14.14
N ALA A 424 34.40 -3.08 -14.20
CA ALA A 424 33.65 -3.37 -15.43
C ALA A 424 32.76 -2.19 -15.87
N GLU A 425 32.02 -1.57 -14.93
CA GLU A 425 31.19 -0.39 -15.19
C GLU A 425 32.06 0.83 -15.55
N GLY A 426 33.11 1.11 -14.78
CA GLY A 426 34.00 2.25 -15.04
C GLY A 426 34.84 2.14 -16.32
N ILE A 427 35.21 0.93 -16.75
CA ILE A 427 35.85 0.71 -18.06
C ILE A 427 34.84 0.88 -19.21
N HIS A 428 33.57 0.50 -19.01
CA HIS A 428 32.50 0.85 -19.95
C HIS A 428 32.31 2.37 -20.04
N ASP A 429 32.27 3.10 -18.92
CA ASP A 429 32.09 4.56 -18.90
C ASP A 429 33.25 5.31 -19.57
N VAL A 430 34.51 4.94 -19.34
CA VAL A 430 35.66 5.56 -20.05
C VAL A 430 35.66 5.22 -21.54
N GLY A 431 35.18 4.02 -21.91
CA GLY A 431 34.89 3.67 -23.30
C GLY A 431 33.85 4.62 -23.89
N ILE A 432 32.72 4.79 -23.21
CA ILE A 432 31.61 5.68 -23.62
C ILE A 432 32.06 7.15 -23.68
N GLU A 433 32.87 7.64 -22.75
CA GLU A 433 33.29 9.05 -22.73
C GLU A 433 34.32 9.37 -23.84
N LYS A 434 35.31 8.49 -24.08
CA LYS A 434 36.19 8.60 -25.27
C LYS A 434 35.38 8.56 -26.56
N VAL A 435 34.36 7.70 -26.62
CA VAL A 435 33.46 7.55 -27.77
C VAL A 435 32.56 8.77 -27.96
N LEU A 436 32.03 9.38 -26.90
CA LEU A 436 31.25 10.62 -26.97
C LEU A 436 32.13 11.83 -27.35
N GLN A 437 33.39 11.86 -26.91
CA GLN A 437 34.37 12.87 -27.38
C GLN A 437 34.76 12.64 -28.85
N ALA A 438 34.89 11.39 -29.31
CA ALA A 438 35.12 11.06 -30.72
C ALA A 438 33.89 11.36 -31.61
N ALA A 439 32.68 11.13 -31.10
CA ALA A 439 31.43 11.42 -31.82
C ALA A 439 31.06 12.91 -31.85
N SER A 440 31.58 13.72 -30.90
CA SER A 440 31.34 15.17 -30.85
C SER A 440 32.43 16.03 -31.52
N THR A 441 33.52 15.41 -32.00
CA THR A 441 34.63 16.11 -32.69
C THR A 441 34.54 16.10 -34.22
N GLU A 442 33.71 15.25 -34.83
CA GLU A 442 33.33 15.41 -36.25
C GLU A 442 32.10 16.34 -36.38
N GLU A 443 32.10 17.26 -37.36
CA GLU A 443 31.01 18.24 -37.59
C GLU A 443 29.70 17.63 -38.15
N ALA A 444 29.48 16.33 -37.95
CA ALA A 444 28.20 15.69 -38.17
C ALA A 444 27.27 15.99 -36.99
N LYS A 445 26.11 16.62 -37.26
CA LYS A 445 25.03 16.76 -36.27
C LYS A 445 24.78 15.38 -35.64
N GLY A 446 24.77 15.29 -34.30
CA GLY A 446 24.86 14.05 -33.50
C GLY A 446 23.69 13.07 -33.63
N GLN A 447 23.44 12.61 -34.85
CA GLN A 447 22.34 11.77 -35.32
C GLN A 447 22.83 10.68 -36.30
N ALA A 448 24.14 10.63 -36.58
CA ALA A 448 24.75 9.72 -37.55
C ALA A 448 25.97 9.01 -36.95
N ILE A 449 26.24 7.78 -37.42
CA ILE A 449 27.45 7.02 -37.08
C ILE A 449 28.69 7.76 -37.64
N PRO A 450 29.79 7.91 -36.86
CA PRO A 450 31.02 8.55 -37.33
C PRO A 450 31.63 7.88 -38.58
N ASN A 451 32.23 8.67 -39.47
CA ASN A 451 32.68 8.14 -40.77
C ASN A 451 33.81 7.11 -40.63
N TRP A 452 34.76 7.35 -39.72
CA TRP A 452 35.88 6.45 -39.44
C TRP A 452 35.42 5.05 -38.98
N MET A 453 34.28 4.97 -38.29
CA MET A 453 33.67 3.69 -37.91
C MET A 453 33.06 2.97 -39.12
N LEU A 454 32.42 3.69 -40.04
CA LEU A 454 31.88 3.12 -41.28
C LEU A 454 33.00 2.56 -42.17
N GLU A 455 34.16 3.22 -42.18
CA GLU A 455 35.37 2.75 -42.87
C GLU A 455 35.90 1.46 -42.20
N ALA A 456 36.04 1.43 -40.87
CA ALA A 456 36.45 0.22 -40.13
C ALA A 456 35.48 -0.97 -40.33
N MET A 457 34.17 -0.74 -40.34
CA MET A 457 33.17 -1.80 -40.58
C MET A 457 33.24 -2.34 -42.02
N HIS A 458 33.59 -1.49 -42.97
CA HIS A 458 33.83 -1.91 -44.36
C HIS A 458 35.12 -2.73 -44.50
N GLU A 459 36.19 -2.44 -43.74
CA GLU A 459 37.43 -3.22 -43.75
C GLU A 459 37.23 -4.66 -43.27
N ILE A 460 36.40 -4.88 -42.24
CA ILE A 460 36.07 -6.23 -41.73
C ILE A 460 35.01 -6.96 -42.56
N GLY A 461 34.50 -6.34 -43.62
CA GLY A 461 33.56 -6.97 -44.57
C GLY A 461 32.08 -6.91 -44.19
N VAL A 462 31.69 -6.12 -43.18
CA VAL A 462 30.28 -5.86 -42.87
C VAL A 462 29.67 -4.95 -43.94
N ALA A 463 28.46 -5.27 -44.40
CA ALA A 463 27.84 -4.61 -45.55
C ALA A 463 27.27 -3.21 -45.20
N THR A 464 28.11 -2.19 -45.24
CA THR A 464 27.82 -0.77 -44.92
C THR A 464 27.01 -0.01 -45.99
N THR A 465 26.13 -0.69 -46.73
CA THR A 465 25.13 0.02 -47.57
C THR A 465 24.16 0.82 -46.69
N LEU A 466 23.75 2.03 -47.11
CA LEU A 466 22.96 2.97 -46.31
C LEU A 466 21.69 2.36 -45.66
N ALA A 467 21.05 1.40 -46.33
CA ALA A 467 19.84 0.71 -45.83
C ALA A 467 20.11 -0.30 -44.70
N ASN A 468 21.37 -0.64 -44.43
CA ASN A 468 21.81 -1.62 -43.43
C ASN A 468 22.59 -0.97 -42.26
N LEU A 469 22.80 0.35 -42.25
CA LEU A 469 23.44 1.07 -41.14
C LEU A 469 22.49 1.17 -39.93
N PRO A 470 22.89 0.73 -38.72
CA PRO A 470 22.03 0.83 -37.54
C PRO A 470 21.84 2.30 -37.14
N GLU A 471 20.73 2.59 -36.46
CA GLU A 471 20.41 3.95 -36.01
C GLU A 471 20.94 4.20 -34.58
N PRO A 472 21.45 5.41 -34.25
CA PRO A 472 21.80 5.76 -32.88
C PRO A 472 20.55 5.92 -31.98
N VAL A 473 20.67 5.53 -30.71
CA VAL A 473 19.57 5.45 -29.73
C VAL A 473 18.85 6.79 -29.44
N GLN A 474 19.45 7.92 -29.79
CA GLN A 474 18.90 9.26 -29.57
C GLN A 474 17.48 9.42 -30.13
N HIS A 475 17.23 9.04 -31.39
CA HIS A 475 15.90 9.19 -32.00
C HIS A 475 14.83 8.35 -31.29
N THR A 476 15.18 7.12 -30.89
CA THR A 476 14.31 6.22 -30.12
C THR A 476 13.98 6.79 -28.74
N ARG A 477 14.96 7.43 -28.07
CA ARG A 477 14.73 8.13 -26.79
C ARG A 477 13.87 9.38 -26.94
N GLU A 478 14.10 10.21 -27.98
CA GLU A 478 13.26 11.38 -28.27
C GLU A 478 11.80 10.96 -28.54
N HIS A 479 11.59 9.91 -29.34
CA HIS A 479 10.26 9.37 -29.61
C HIS A 479 9.59 8.77 -28.36
N ALA A 480 10.35 8.07 -27.51
CA ALA A 480 9.85 7.56 -26.24
C ALA A 480 9.38 8.68 -25.30
N VAL A 481 10.09 9.81 -25.25
CA VAL A 481 9.73 10.98 -24.43
C VAL A 481 8.48 11.70 -24.97
N ASP A 482 8.32 11.84 -26.29
CA ASP A 482 7.07 12.38 -26.88
C ASP A 482 5.85 11.54 -26.51
N ILE A 483 5.95 10.22 -26.69
CA ILE A 483 4.90 9.27 -26.30
C ILE A 483 4.62 9.38 -24.80
N GLN A 484 5.64 9.39 -23.93
CA GLN A 484 5.45 9.53 -22.48
C GLN A 484 4.70 10.83 -22.15
N SER A 485 5.10 11.97 -22.72
CA SER A 485 4.41 13.26 -22.52
C SER A 485 2.92 13.16 -22.88
N ARG A 486 2.60 12.49 -24.00
CA ARG A 486 1.21 12.27 -24.44
C ARG A 486 0.46 11.25 -23.58
N MET A 487 1.14 10.25 -23.00
CA MET A 487 0.56 9.35 -21.99
C MET A 487 0.21 10.08 -20.69
N GLU A 488 1.04 11.05 -20.28
CA GLU A 488 0.77 11.92 -19.13
C GLU A 488 -0.40 12.88 -19.41
N GLU A 489 -0.45 13.51 -20.59
CA GLU A 489 -1.57 14.35 -21.03
C GLU A 489 -2.92 13.60 -21.05
N THR A 490 -2.94 12.38 -21.61
CA THR A 490 -4.12 11.49 -21.63
C THR A 490 -4.39 10.77 -20.30
N GLN A 491 -3.56 11.01 -19.27
CA GLN A 491 -3.62 10.41 -17.93
C GLN A 491 -3.73 8.88 -17.95
N CYS A 492 -3.00 8.22 -18.86
CA CYS A 492 -2.91 6.76 -18.93
C CYS A 492 -1.62 6.17 -18.32
N TRP A 493 -0.77 7.01 -17.70
CA TRP A 493 0.43 6.58 -16.99
C TRP A 493 0.12 5.76 -15.72
N ASP A 494 -0.86 6.21 -14.94
CA ASP A 494 -1.33 5.51 -13.74
C ASP A 494 -2.22 4.32 -14.12
N ALA A 495 -1.99 3.17 -13.48
CA ALA A 495 -2.76 1.95 -13.74
C ALA A 495 -4.22 2.09 -13.27
N PRO A 496 -5.21 1.53 -14.01
CA PRO A 496 -6.61 1.53 -13.60
C PRO A 496 -6.81 0.96 -12.18
N GLY A 497 -7.47 1.75 -11.33
CA GLY A 497 -7.77 1.38 -9.94
C GLY A 497 -6.67 1.68 -8.92
N SER A 498 -5.53 2.27 -9.33
CA SER A 498 -4.51 2.78 -8.41
C SER A 498 -4.96 4.05 -7.66
N GLU A 499 -4.30 4.41 -6.56
CA GLU A 499 -4.66 5.59 -5.74
C GLU A 499 -4.58 6.92 -6.51
N SER A 500 -3.66 7.05 -7.47
CA SER A 500 -3.51 8.23 -8.31
C SER A 500 -4.49 8.29 -9.48
N TRP A 501 -5.06 7.14 -9.89
CA TRP A 501 -5.88 7.02 -11.09
C TRP A 501 -7.27 7.64 -10.94
N LYS A 502 -7.66 8.46 -11.92
CA LYS A 502 -8.92 9.19 -11.92
C LYS A 502 -9.94 8.53 -12.86
N ALA A 503 -10.87 7.78 -12.29
CA ALA A 503 -11.98 7.16 -13.02
C ALA A 503 -12.76 8.15 -13.91
N GLN A 504 -12.95 9.40 -13.45
CA GLN A 504 -13.63 10.45 -14.20
C GLN A 504 -12.96 10.76 -15.56
N VAL A 505 -11.63 10.80 -15.59
CA VAL A 505 -10.87 11.14 -16.82
C VAL A 505 -10.94 10.00 -17.84
N MET A 506 -11.00 8.74 -17.38
CA MET A 506 -11.31 7.60 -18.25
C MET A 506 -12.71 7.73 -18.87
N ILE A 507 -13.73 8.08 -18.07
CA ILE A 507 -15.12 8.23 -18.54
C ILE A 507 -15.26 9.36 -19.57
N GLU A 508 -14.54 10.47 -19.38
CA GLU A 508 -14.50 11.60 -20.31
C GLU A 508 -13.80 11.25 -21.63
N ARG A 509 -12.67 10.53 -21.57
CA ARG A 509 -11.89 10.05 -22.73
C ARG A 509 -12.57 8.90 -23.49
N PHE A 510 -13.53 8.20 -22.87
CA PHE A 510 -14.07 6.94 -23.39
C PHE A 510 -14.63 7.09 -24.82
N GLY A 511 -14.05 6.35 -25.77
CA GLY A 511 -14.39 6.40 -27.19
C GLY A 511 -13.42 7.20 -28.07
N GLU A 512 -12.47 7.93 -27.49
CA GLU A 512 -11.40 8.60 -28.24
C GLU A 512 -10.36 7.60 -28.79
N PRO A 513 -9.83 7.80 -30.01
CA PRO A 513 -8.82 6.91 -30.60
C PRO A 513 -7.42 7.06 -29.96
N ALA A 514 -7.23 7.98 -29.01
CA ALA A 514 -5.93 8.37 -28.49
C ALA A 514 -5.12 7.19 -27.89
N LEU A 515 -5.75 6.34 -27.08
CA LEU A 515 -5.07 5.15 -26.52
C LEU A 515 -4.69 4.11 -27.57
N ALA A 516 -5.53 3.92 -28.60
CA ALA A 516 -5.25 2.97 -29.67
C ALA A 516 -4.08 3.43 -30.54
N LEU A 517 -3.98 4.74 -30.79
CA LEU A 517 -2.84 5.35 -31.48
C LEU A 517 -1.56 5.23 -30.65
N LEU A 518 -1.59 5.61 -29.36
CA LEU A 518 -0.45 5.45 -28.46
C LEU A 518 0.00 3.99 -28.32
N SER A 519 -0.93 3.03 -28.24
CA SER A 519 -0.60 1.60 -28.16
C SER A 519 0.13 1.10 -29.40
N GLU A 520 -0.27 1.55 -30.59
CA GLU A 520 0.40 1.18 -31.84
C GLU A 520 1.75 1.90 -31.99
N GLU A 521 1.84 3.19 -31.66
CA GLU A 521 3.10 3.94 -31.68
C GLU A 521 4.14 3.33 -30.73
N VAL A 522 3.76 2.95 -29.50
CA VAL A 522 4.64 2.24 -28.57
C VAL A 522 5.00 0.85 -29.08
N ARG A 523 4.06 0.11 -29.70
CA ARG A 523 4.38 -1.17 -30.34
C ARG A 523 5.45 -1.00 -31.42
N GLN A 524 5.32 0.01 -32.29
CA GLN A 524 6.31 0.31 -33.32
C GLN A 524 7.65 0.73 -32.70
N LEU A 525 7.64 1.57 -31.65
CA LEU A 525 8.85 1.96 -30.91
C LEU A 525 9.57 0.73 -30.32
N ARG A 526 8.83 -0.21 -29.70
CA ARG A 526 9.41 -1.43 -29.11
C ARG A 526 10.03 -2.34 -30.16
N ILE A 527 9.34 -2.56 -31.29
CA ILE A 527 9.84 -3.34 -32.43
C ILE A 527 11.08 -2.68 -33.02
N GLN A 528 11.09 -1.35 -33.17
CA GLN A 528 12.25 -0.61 -33.66
C GLN A 528 13.43 -0.68 -32.69
N ALA A 529 13.18 -0.59 -31.38
CA ALA A 529 14.24 -0.70 -30.37
C ALA A 529 14.88 -2.10 -30.35
N GLU A 530 14.06 -3.16 -30.44
CA GLU A 530 14.52 -4.57 -30.57
C GLU A 530 15.31 -4.77 -31.86
N PHE A 531 14.79 -4.27 -32.99
CA PHE A 531 15.43 -4.39 -34.29
C PHE A 531 16.78 -3.65 -34.37
N GLU A 532 16.91 -2.45 -33.80
CA GLU A 532 18.20 -1.76 -33.74
C GLU A 532 19.16 -2.40 -32.74
N GLN A 533 18.66 -2.95 -31.63
CA GLN A 533 19.47 -3.71 -30.66
C GLN A 533 20.18 -4.89 -31.35
N ASP A 534 19.44 -5.76 -32.05
CA ASP A 534 19.98 -6.90 -32.81
C ASP A 534 21.07 -6.49 -33.83
N ARG A 535 20.92 -5.29 -34.43
CA ARG A 535 21.85 -4.77 -35.44
C ARG A 535 23.14 -4.26 -34.82
N TRP A 536 23.06 -3.60 -33.66
CA TRP A 536 24.24 -3.21 -32.88
C TRP A 536 24.96 -4.43 -32.27
N GLU A 537 24.23 -5.47 -31.87
CA GLU A 537 24.80 -6.77 -31.48
C GLU A 537 25.58 -7.40 -32.65
N THR A 538 24.95 -7.50 -33.82
CA THR A 538 25.58 -8.03 -35.05
C THR A 538 26.88 -7.30 -35.41
N TRP A 539 26.96 -5.98 -35.17
CA TRP A 539 28.18 -5.20 -35.38
C TRP A 539 29.25 -5.47 -34.31
N SER A 540 28.85 -5.62 -33.05
CA SER A 540 29.77 -6.00 -31.95
C SER A 540 30.38 -7.39 -32.19
N ASP A 541 29.56 -8.36 -32.57
CA ASP A 541 29.98 -9.73 -32.88
C ASP A 541 30.95 -9.78 -34.07
N ALA A 542 30.69 -9.00 -35.14
CA ALA A 542 31.59 -8.92 -36.29
C ALA A 542 32.97 -8.34 -35.92
N ILE A 543 33.02 -7.34 -35.02
CA ILE A 543 34.28 -6.81 -34.48
C ILE A 543 34.99 -7.88 -33.64
N ALA A 544 34.27 -8.55 -32.74
CA ALA A 544 34.82 -9.57 -31.88
C ALA A 544 35.39 -10.77 -32.67
N GLU A 545 34.68 -11.22 -33.71
CA GLU A 545 35.15 -12.27 -34.61
C GLU A 545 36.39 -11.82 -35.39
N TYR A 546 36.42 -10.59 -35.92
CA TYR A 546 37.59 -10.07 -36.63
C TYR A 546 38.84 -9.96 -35.75
N VAL A 547 38.71 -9.41 -34.54
CA VAL A 547 39.81 -9.31 -33.57
C VAL A 547 40.31 -10.71 -33.20
N TYR A 548 39.41 -11.67 -32.96
CA TYR A 548 39.77 -13.05 -32.66
C TYR A 548 40.48 -13.76 -33.83
N GLN A 549 40.01 -13.59 -35.07
CA GLN A 549 40.60 -14.22 -36.25
C GLN A 549 41.96 -13.62 -36.64
N THR A 550 42.17 -12.32 -36.42
CA THR A 550 43.41 -11.62 -36.81
C THR A 550 44.45 -11.53 -35.70
N GLY A 551 44.03 -11.61 -34.43
CA GLY A 551 44.90 -11.41 -33.26
C GLY A 551 45.36 -9.95 -33.08
N VAL A 552 44.68 -8.99 -33.70
CA VAL A 552 44.99 -7.55 -33.61
C VAL A 552 44.21 -6.93 -32.46
N ASP A 553 44.84 -6.90 -31.28
CA ASP A 553 44.37 -6.15 -30.12
C ASP A 553 44.92 -4.72 -30.18
N SER A 554 44.14 -3.79 -30.74
CA SER A 554 44.47 -2.36 -30.79
C SER A 554 43.38 -1.53 -30.13
N GLU A 555 43.79 -0.42 -29.50
CA GLU A 555 42.90 0.48 -28.75
C GLU A 555 41.68 0.90 -29.58
N ASP A 556 41.87 1.14 -30.88
CA ASP A 556 40.81 1.51 -31.83
C ASP A 556 39.69 0.45 -31.96
N TRP A 557 40.02 -0.85 -32.00
CA TRP A 557 39.01 -1.93 -32.08
C TRP A 557 38.26 -2.11 -30.76
N THR A 558 38.94 -1.92 -29.63
CA THR A 558 38.34 -1.95 -28.30
C THR A 558 37.37 -0.78 -28.11
N VAL A 559 37.73 0.42 -28.59
CA VAL A 559 36.85 1.60 -28.63
C VAL A 559 35.64 1.38 -29.54
N LEU A 560 35.82 0.79 -30.73
CA LEU A 560 34.73 0.42 -31.65
C LEU A 560 33.74 -0.56 -30.99
N LYS A 561 34.25 -1.62 -30.37
CA LYS A 561 33.44 -2.63 -29.68
C LYS A 561 32.66 -2.02 -28.51
N ALA A 562 33.31 -1.21 -27.68
CA ALA A 562 32.68 -0.52 -26.56
C ALA A 562 31.54 0.42 -27.00
N TYR A 563 31.66 1.09 -28.16
CA TYR A 563 30.56 1.90 -28.69
C TYR A 563 29.37 1.05 -29.16
N CYS A 564 29.61 -0.05 -29.88
CA CYS A 564 28.54 -0.98 -30.27
C CYS A 564 27.80 -1.54 -29.04
N GLU A 565 28.55 -1.97 -28.02
CA GLU A 565 27.99 -2.48 -26.76
C GLU A 565 27.20 -1.39 -26.00
N ALA A 566 27.70 -0.15 -25.97
CA ALA A 566 26.98 0.96 -25.36
C ALA A 566 25.66 1.29 -26.08
N GLN A 567 25.63 1.24 -27.43
CA GLN A 567 24.38 1.38 -28.19
C GLN A 567 23.43 0.21 -27.90
N PHE A 568 23.91 -1.03 -27.95
CA PHE A 568 23.13 -2.23 -27.63
C PHE A 568 22.46 -2.13 -26.25
N GLN A 569 23.22 -1.79 -25.20
CA GLN A 569 22.66 -1.61 -23.84
C GLN A 569 21.69 -0.44 -23.76
N ALA A 570 21.95 0.66 -24.47
CA ALA A 570 21.03 1.80 -24.50
C ALA A 570 19.71 1.47 -25.21
N PHE A 571 19.73 0.62 -26.25
CA PHE A 571 18.53 0.12 -26.93
C PHE A 571 17.77 -0.91 -26.10
N SER A 572 18.47 -1.82 -25.40
CA SER A 572 17.88 -2.72 -24.40
C SER A 572 17.08 -1.94 -23.34
N GLY A 573 17.67 -0.87 -22.78
CA GLY A 573 16.98 0.03 -21.86
C GLY A 573 15.78 0.76 -22.50
N ALA A 574 15.88 1.16 -23.76
CA ALA A 574 14.77 1.80 -24.49
C ALA A 574 13.62 0.80 -24.78
N HIS A 575 13.93 -0.45 -25.10
CA HIS A 575 12.95 -1.52 -25.28
C HIS A 575 12.19 -1.81 -23.98
N VAL A 576 12.90 -1.93 -22.84
CA VAL A 576 12.28 -2.12 -21.52
C VAL A 576 11.36 -0.95 -21.15
N HIS A 577 11.76 0.29 -21.47
CA HIS A 577 10.90 1.46 -21.25
C HIS A 577 9.65 1.43 -22.14
N ALA A 578 9.80 1.09 -23.43
CA ALA A 578 8.67 0.91 -24.34
C ALA A 578 7.73 -0.22 -23.90
N GLU A 579 8.24 -1.32 -23.33
CA GLU A 579 7.44 -2.42 -22.81
C GLU A 579 6.59 -2.00 -21.59
N ASP A 580 7.13 -1.21 -20.65
CA ASP A 580 6.34 -0.72 -19.52
C ASP A 580 5.27 0.30 -19.96
N MET A 581 5.60 1.19 -20.91
CA MET A 581 4.61 2.08 -21.54
C MET A 581 3.49 1.27 -22.23
N PHE A 582 3.85 0.23 -22.98
CA PHE A 582 2.89 -0.65 -23.66
C PHE A 582 1.97 -1.34 -22.64
N ARG A 583 2.55 -1.91 -21.58
CA ARG A 583 1.83 -2.60 -20.50
C ARG A 583 0.83 -1.68 -19.79
N ARG A 584 1.17 -0.40 -19.58
CA ARG A 584 0.28 0.61 -19.01
C ARG A 584 -0.90 0.89 -19.94
N ILE A 585 -0.64 1.21 -21.21
CA ILE A 585 -1.70 1.51 -22.19
C ILE A 585 -2.63 0.30 -22.39
N ASP A 586 -2.06 -0.90 -22.56
CA ASP A 586 -2.82 -2.14 -22.70
C ASP A 586 -3.71 -2.42 -21.48
N SER A 587 -3.27 -2.06 -20.27
CA SER A 587 -4.12 -2.14 -19.08
C SER A 587 -5.35 -1.22 -19.15
N HIS A 588 -5.23 0.00 -19.70
CA HIS A 588 -6.40 0.87 -19.91
C HIS A 588 -7.31 0.30 -21.00
N LEU A 589 -6.77 -0.16 -22.13
CA LEU A 589 -7.55 -0.76 -23.22
C LEU A 589 -8.30 -2.03 -22.78
N ARG A 590 -7.69 -2.88 -21.96
CA ARG A 590 -8.35 -4.04 -21.33
C ARG A 590 -9.51 -3.60 -20.45
N PHE A 591 -9.31 -2.60 -19.58
CA PHE A 591 -10.35 -2.09 -18.70
C PHE A 591 -11.51 -1.46 -19.49
N GLU A 592 -11.22 -0.62 -20.48
CA GLU A 592 -12.20 -0.01 -21.38
C GLU A 592 -13.03 -1.07 -22.12
N ARG A 593 -12.41 -2.17 -22.58
CA ARG A 593 -13.14 -3.30 -23.14
C ARG A 593 -14.09 -3.94 -22.13
N TRP A 594 -13.62 -4.32 -20.95
CA TRP A 594 -14.48 -4.98 -19.95
C TRP A 594 -15.62 -4.08 -19.47
N ILE A 595 -15.40 -2.78 -19.31
CA ILE A 595 -16.46 -1.85 -18.90
C ILE A 595 -17.47 -1.59 -20.04
N THR A 596 -17.05 -1.68 -21.30
CA THR A 596 -17.96 -1.69 -22.46
C THR A 596 -18.83 -2.94 -22.48
N GLU A 597 -18.29 -4.11 -22.16
CA GLU A 597 -19.05 -5.37 -22.07
C GLU A 597 -19.98 -5.41 -20.82
N ALA A 598 -19.66 -4.65 -19.77
CA ALA A 598 -20.40 -4.63 -18.51
C ALA A 598 -21.46 -3.51 -18.38
N LEU A 599 -21.24 -2.33 -18.95
CA LEU A 599 -22.09 -1.14 -18.78
C LEU A 599 -22.42 -0.50 -20.14
N PRO A 600 -23.56 0.22 -20.29
CA PRO A 600 -23.95 0.88 -21.54
C PRO A 600 -23.13 2.16 -21.81
N MET A 601 -21.80 2.02 -21.84
CA MET A 601 -20.84 3.12 -21.99
C MET A 601 -20.94 3.85 -23.34
N GLU A 602 -21.50 3.22 -24.38
CA GLU A 602 -21.78 3.85 -25.67
C GLU A 602 -22.79 5.01 -25.58
N VAL A 603 -23.57 5.10 -24.48
CA VAL A 603 -24.57 6.16 -24.30
C VAL A 603 -23.96 7.33 -23.52
N ASP A 604 -23.74 8.46 -24.19
CA ASP A 604 -23.09 9.66 -23.61
C ASP A 604 -23.73 10.09 -22.29
N ALA A 605 -25.06 10.18 -22.25
CA ALA A 605 -25.79 10.58 -21.05
C ALA A 605 -25.73 9.54 -19.91
N PHE A 606 -25.39 8.28 -20.20
CA PHE A 606 -25.08 7.29 -19.15
C PHE A 606 -23.69 7.54 -18.57
N ARG A 607 -22.70 7.92 -19.40
CA ARG A 607 -21.35 8.28 -18.93
C ARG A 607 -21.38 9.51 -18.01
N GLU A 608 -22.14 10.54 -18.36
CA GLU A 608 -22.37 11.72 -17.51
C GLU A 608 -22.97 11.35 -16.14
N ASP A 609 -24.07 10.58 -16.14
CA ASP A 609 -24.72 10.10 -14.91
C ASP A 609 -23.77 9.23 -14.08
N LEU A 610 -22.98 8.35 -14.71
CA LEU A 610 -22.04 7.46 -14.04
C LEU A 610 -20.92 8.22 -13.31
N GLY A 611 -20.34 9.26 -13.92
CA GLY A 611 -19.35 10.13 -13.27
C GLY A 611 -19.91 10.85 -12.04
N ALA A 612 -21.14 11.37 -12.16
CA ALA A 612 -21.86 11.97 -11.04
C ALA A 612 -22.18 10.96 -9.91
N ILE A 613 -22.55 9.73 -10.26
CA ILE A 613 -22.83 8.65 -9.30
C ILE A 613 -21.56 8.21 -8.56
N LEU A 614 -20.45 8.04 -9.29
CA LEU A 614 -19.14 7.71 -8.71
C LEU A 614 -18.67 8.78 -7.74
N THR A 615 -18.92 10.06 -8.01
CA THR A 615 -18.54 11.15 -7.09
C THR A 615 -19.31 11.09 -5.75
N ASN A 616 -20.53 10.55 -5.74
CA ASN A 616 -21.45 10.64 -4.60
C ASN A 616 -21.70 9.32 -3.84
N ASN A 617 -21.26 8.16 -4.36
CA ASN A 617 -21.60 6.84 -3.81
C ASN A 617 -20.37 5.98 -3.50
N PRO A 618 -19.83 5.99 -2.26
CA PRO A 618 -18.62 5.24 -1.89
C PRO A 618 -18.67 3.74 -2.18
N ALA A 619 -19.84 3.11 -2.08
CA ALA A 619 -20.01 1.69 -2.43
C ALA A 619 -19.74 1.41 -3.92
N ILE A 620 -20.15 2.32 -4.80
CA ILE A 620 -19.92 2.20 -6.24
C ILE A 620 -18.47 2.55 -6.58
N ILE A 621 -17.85 3.56 -5.93
CA ILE A 621 -16.40 3.85 -6.06
C ILE A 621 -15.60 2.58 -5.79
N ASN A 622 -15.86 1.92 -4.66
CA ASN A 622 -15.11 0.73 -4.25
C ASN A 622 -15.33 -0.46 -5.21
N ALA A 623 -16.56 -0.66 -5.71
CA ALA A 623 -16.83 -1.69 -6.71
C ALA A 623 -16.15 -1.40 -8.05
N PHE A 624 -16.13 -0.14 -8.47
CA PHE A 624 -15.52 0.32 -9.72
C PHE A 624 -13.99 0.21 -9.68
N ALA A 625 -13.37 0.66 -8.59
CA ALA A 625 -11.93 0.49 -8.35
C ALA A 625 -11.55 -1.00 -8.29
N ALA A 626 -12.33 -1.84 -7.61
CA ALA A 626 -12.08 -3.28 -7.57
C ALA A 626 -12.21 -3.97 -8.95
N ALA A 627 -13.08 -3.47 -9.83
CA ALA A 627 -13.17 -3.95 -11.22
C ALA A 627 -11.98 -3.46 -12.07
N ALA A 628 -11.50 -2.24 -11.84
CA ALA A 628 -10.32 -1.68 -12.49
C ALA A 628 -9.03 -2.42 -12.12
N ILE A 629 -8.79 -2.66 -10.83
CA ILE A 629 -7.67 -3.47 -10.32
C ILE A 629 -7.72 -4.89 -10.92
N ALA A 630 -8.89 -5.53 -10.90
CA ALA A 630 -9.04 -6.87 -11.46
C ALA A 630 -8.73 -6.93 -12.97
N ALA A 631 -9.12 -5.92 -13.74
CA ALA A 631 -8.79 -5.82 -15.17
C ALA A 631 -7.28 -5.61 -15.41
N HIS A 632 -6.60 -4.85 -14.55
CA HIS A 632 -5.14 -4.69 -14.56
C HIS A 632 -4.41 -6.01 -14.25
N GLU A 633 -4.79 -6.66 -13.15
CA GLU A 633 -4.22 -7.95 -12.69
C GLU A 633 -4.66 -9.16 -13.54
N ASN A 634 -5.61 -8.96 -14.47
CA ASN A 634 -6.29 -10.00 -15.25
C ASN A 634 -6.80 -11.17 -14.39
N THR A 635 -7.24 -10.88 -13.15
CA THR A 635 -7.61 -11.88 -12.15
C THR A 635 -9.03 -11.61 -11.63
N ASN A 636 -9.94 -12.59 -11.80
CA ASN A 636 -11.35 -12.52 -11.38
C ASN A 636 -12.20 -11.39 -12.02
N ASN A 637 -11.75 -10.79 -13.14
CA ASN A 637 -12.33 -9.61 -13.82
C ASN A 637 -13.86 -9.66 -13.83
N GLN A 638 -14.40 -10.71 -14.47
CA GLN A 638 -15.83 -10.89 -14.65
C GLN A 638 -16.64 -10.78 -13.35
N ARG A 639 -16.19 -11.39 -12.26
CA ARG A 639 -16.92 -11.35 -10.99
C ARG A 639 -16.97 -9.94 -10.43
N LYS A 640 -15.89 -9.16 -10.58
CA LYS A 640 -15.86 -7.76 -10.15
C LYS A 640 -16.73 -6.84 -11.00
N PHE A 641 -16.84 -7.10 -12.30
CA PHE A 641 -17.80 -6.41 -13.15
C PHE A 641 -19.26 -6.82 -12.84
N GLU A 642 -19.54 -8.09 -12.52
CA GLU A 642 -20.84 -8.55 -12.01
C GLU A 642 -21.19 -7.86 -10.66
N ASP A 643 -20.24 -7.77 -9.72
CA ASP A 643 -20.40 -7.05 -8.45
C ASP A 643 -20.74 -5.56 -8.69
N LEU A 644 -20.06 -4.90 -9.64
CA LEU A 644 -20.31 -3.51 -10.04
C LEU A 644 -21.69 -3.31 -10.68
N GLN A 645 -22.10 -4.22 -11.59
CA GLN A 645 -23.44 -4.21 -12.19
C GLN A 645 -24.54 -4.32 -11.12
N MET A 646 -24.37 -5.23 -10.15
CA MET A 646 -25.32 -5.42 -9.05
C MET A 646 -25.38 -4.19 -8.12
N ALA A 647 -24.25 -3.53 -7.85
CA ALA A 647 -24.20 -2.31 -7.04
C ALA A 647 -24.92 -1.14 -7.74
N LEU A 648 -24.66 -0.92 -9.03
CA LEU A 648 -25.34 0.12 -9.83
C LEU A 648 -26.84 -0.16 -9.95
N TRP A 649 -27.23 -1.41 -10.24
CA TRP A 649 -28.64 -1.81 -10.33
C TRP A 649 -29.38 -1.60 -9.00
N GLY A 650 -28.72 -1.87 -7.86
CA GLY A 650 -29.27 -1.61 -6.53
C GLY A 650 -29.56 -0.13 -6.30
N VAL A 651 -28.58 0.75 -6.56
CA VAL A 651 -28.77 2.21 -6.41
C VAL A 651 -29.85 2.76 -7.33
N PHE A 652 -29.91 2.32 -8.59
CA PHE A 652 -31.00 2.69 -9.49
C PHE A 652 -32.36 2.19 -8.98
N THR A 653 -32.42 0.97 -8.43
CA THR A 653 -33.64 0.40 -7.86
C THR A 653 -34.15 1.20 -6.66
N ASP A 654 -33.26 1.62 -5.75
CA ASP A 654 -33.64 2.43 -4.58
C ASP A 654 -34.17 3.81 -5.00
N GLU A 655 -33.54 4.47 -6.00
CA GLU A 655 -34.06 5.71 -6.58
C GLU A 655 -35.45 5.50 -7.24
N ILE A 656 -35.62 4.42 -8.02
CA ILE A 656 -36.90 4.07 -8.65
C ILE A 656 -37.99 3.84 -7.59
N ILE A 657 -37.69 3.16 -6.49
CA ILE A 657 -38.62 2.98 -5.37
C ILE A 657 -39.01 4.35 -4.76
N GLY A 658 -38.05 5.27 -4.63
CA GLY A 658 -38.31 6.66 -4.24
C GLY A 658 -39.28 7.38 -5.18
N TYR A 659 -39.05 7.30 -6.50
CA TYR A 659 -39.97 7.88 -7.51
C TYR A 659 -41.34 7.19 -7.52
N GLN A 660 -41.41 5.89 -7.23
CA GLN A 660 -42.67 5.15 -7.10
C GLN A 660 -43.48 5.56 -5.86
N ALA A 661 -42.83 5.95 -4.75
CA ALA A 661 -43.52 6.49 -3.58
C ALA A 661 -44.26 7.81 -3.90
N LEU A 662 -43.70 8.63 -4.80
CA LEU A 662 -44.34 9.82 -5.38
C LEU A 662 -45.45 9.48 -6.40
N GLY A 663 -45.70 8.19 -6.68
CA GLY A 663 -46.73 7.74 -7.62
C GLY A 663 -46.36 7.92 -9.10
N ILE A 664 -45.12 8.31 -9.41
CA ILE A 664 -44.71 8.72 -10.76
C ILE A 664 -45.00 7.64 -11.81
N TYR A 665 -44.63 6.38 -11.57
CA TYR A 665 -44.85 5.34 -12.58
C TYR A 665 -46.31 4.88 -12.65
N THR A 666 -47.19 5.27 -11.72
CA THR A 666 -48.64 5.00 -11.81
C THR A 666 -49.41 6.03 -12.64
N LEU A 667 -48.71 7.04 -13.18
CA LEU A 667 -49.29 8.05 -14.07
C LEU A 667 -49.58 7.47 -15.47
N PRO A 668 -50.64 7.94 -16.15
CA PRO A 668 -50.94 7.52 -17.52
C PRO A 668 -49.79 7.82 -18.48
N GLY A 669 -49.39 6.84 -19.30
CA GLY A 669 -48.26 6.95 -20.24
C GLY A 669 -46.94 6.36 -19.72
N MET A 670 -46.86 5.98 -18.45
CA MET A 670 -45.65 5.37 -17.84
C MET A 670 -45.64 3.83 -17.91
N GLU A 671 -46.58 3.21 -18.61
CA GLU A 671 -46.75 1.75 -18.67
C GLU A 671 -45.55 1.05 -19.33
N LYS A 672 -44.90 1.72 -20.30
CA LYS A 672 -43.64 1.26 -20.90
C LYS A 672 -42.49 1.30 -19.90
N THR A 673 -42.35 2.40 -19.15
CA THR A 673 -41.32 2.60 -18.13
C THR A 673 -41.44 1.58 -16.98
N GLN A 674 -42.67 1.31 -16.51
CA GLN A 674 -42.93 0.19 -15.59
C GLN A 674 -42.46 -1.15 -16.17
N SER A 675 -42.75 -1.40 -17.45
CA SER A 675 -42.36 -2.64 -18.13
C SER A 675 -40.84 -2.79 -18.28
N TRP A 676 -40.09 -1.69 -18.41
CA TRP A 676 -38.62 -1.70 -18.42
C TRP A 676 -38.05 -2.12 -17.06
N PHE A 677 -38.54 -1.54 -15.96
CA PHE A 677 -38.12 -1.92 -14.61
C PHE A 677 -38.43 -3.38 -14.26
N LEU A 678 -39.63 -3.86 -14.59
CA LEU A 678 -40.02 -5.26 -14.36
C LEU A 678 -39.14 -6.24 -15.16
N ARG A 679 -38.79 -5.89 -16.41
CA ARG A 679 -37.84 -6.68 -17.22
C ARG A 679 -36.43 -6.65 -16.64
N SER A 680 -35.95 -5.48 -16.20
CA SER A 680 -34.66 -5.32 -15.54
C SER A 680 -34.53 -6.26 -14.32
N GLY A 681 -35.52 -6.25 -13.42
CA GLY A 681 -35.54 -7.16 -12.27
C GLY A 681 -35.60 -8.64 -12.67
N GLY A 682 -36.41 -9.00 -13.65
CA GLY A 682 -36.47 -10.37 -14.17
C GLY A 682 -35.14 -10.86 -14.74
N ILE A 683 -34.40 -10.01 -15.46
CA ILE A 683 -33.07 -10.36 -15.98
C ILE A 683 -32.08 -10.60 -14.82
N ILE A 684 -32.12 -9.80 -13.76
CA ILE A 684 -31.27 -9.99 -12.55
C ILE A 684 -31.60 -11.30 -11.82
N GLU A 685 -32.85 -11.73 -11.80
CA GLU A 685 -33.25 -13.03 -11.26
C GLU A 685 -32.78 -14.21 -12.15
N GLU A 686 -32.84 -14.06 -13.47
CA GLU A 686 -32.32 -15.05 -14.43
C GLU A 686 -30.79 -15.24 -14.29
N LEU A 687 -30.03 -14.15 -14.10
CA LEU A 687 -28.57 -14.17 -13.97
C LEU A 687 -28.08 -15.13 -12.88
N ARG A 688 -28.83 -15.25 -11.78
CA ARG A 688 -28.50 -16.14 -10.65
C ARG A 688 -28.53 -17.63 -11.01
N ASN A 689 -29.21 -17.99 -12.10
CA ASN A 689 -29.43 -19.37 -12.53
C ASN A 689 -28.63 -19.74 -13.80
N GLN A 690 -27.80 -18.84 -14.32
CA GLN A 690 -27.17 -18.98 -15.64
C GLN A 690 -25.69 -19.41 -15.53
N SER A 691 -25.31 -20.47 -16.27
CA SER A 691 -24.00 -21.12 -16.15
C SER A 691 -22.90 -20.54 -17.05
N SER A 692 -23.27 -19.87 -18.14
CA SER A 692 -22.34 -19.32 -19.13
C SER A 692 -21.83 -17.95 -18.69
N ALA A 693 -20.52 -17.75 -18.74
CA ALA A 693 -19.88 -16.59 -18.14
C ALA A 693 -20.10 -15.29 -18.96
N PRO A 694 -19.76 -15.19 -20.26
CA PRO A 694 -19.93 -13.94 -21.02
C PRO A 694 -21.39 -13.48 -21.11
N ASP A 695 -22.33 -14.43 -21.22
CA ASP A 695 -23.77 -14.13 -21.31
C ASP A 695 -24.32 -13.41 -20.06
N ARG A 696 -23.67 -13.57 -18.89
CA ARG A 696 -24.07 -12.87 -17.67
C ARG A 696 -23.72 -11.40 -17.70
N LEU A 697 -22.56 -11.02 -18.23
CA LEU A 697 -22.19 -9.61 -18.33
C LEU A 697 -23.10 -8.86 -19.32
N THR A 698 -23.35 -9.42 -20.49
CA THR A 698 -24.27 -8.81 -21.48
C THR A 698 -25.68 -8.65 -20.94
N LYS A 699 -26.20 -9.65 -20.21
CA LYS A 699 -27.51 -9.53 -19.54
C LYS A 699 -27.50 -8.53 -18.38
N GLY A 700 -26.42 -8.48 -17.59
CA GLY A 700 -26.24 -7.49 -16.54
C GLY A 700 -26.23 -6.06 -17.09
N GLN A 701 -25.55 -5.83 -18.22
CA GLN A 701 -25.54 -4.57 -18.95
C GLN A 701 -26.95 -4.14 -19.36
N GLN A 702 -27.74 -5.07 -19.93
CA GLN A 702 -29.14 -4.82 -20.29
C GLN A 702 -30.02 -4.50 -19.07
N ALA A 703 -29.84 -5.22 -17.95
CA ALA A 703 -30.58 -4.96 -16.73
C ALA A 703 -30.25 -3.58 -16.13
N VAL A 704 -28.97 -3.23 -16.06
CA VAL A 704 -28.47 -1.93 -15.60
C VAL A 704 -28.99 -0.80 -16.50
N GLY A 705 -28.94 -0.97 -17.83
CA GLY A 705 -29.47 0.01 -18.79
C GLY A 705 -30.97 0.26 -18.63
N LEU A 706 -31.79 -0.79 -18.57
CA LEU A 706 -33.23 -0.67 -18.37
C LEU A 706 -33.60 -0.05 -17.00
N ALA A 707 -32.81 -0.31 -15.96
CA ALA A 707 -32.97 0.35 -14.67
C ALA A 707 -32.60 1.83 -14.76
N TRP A 708 -31.48 2.18 -15.38
CA TRP A 708 -31.04 3.55 -15.59
C TRP A 708 -32.06 4.39 -16.39
N GLU A 709 -32.59 3.87 -17.51
CA GLU A 709 -33.65 4.54 -18.29
C GLU A 709 -34.91 4.79 -17.44
N THR A 710 -35.33 3.79 -16.66
CA THR A 710 -36.48 3.91 -15.74
C THR A 710 -36.22 5.01 -14.70
N ARG A 711 -35.05 4.99 -14.06
CA ARG A 711 -34.57 5.96 -13.08
C ARG A 711 -34.57 7.38 -13.66
N ARG A 712 -34.08 7.54 -14.89
CA ARG A 712 -33.99 8.84 -15.58
C ARG A 712 -35.36 9.43 -15.93
N GLU A 713 -36.32 8.60 -16.36
CA GLU A 713 -37.71 9.05 -16.56
C GLU A 713 -38.42 9.43 -15.26
N GLY A 714 -38.18 8.69 -14.18
CA GLY A 714 -38.64 9.06 -12.83
C GLY A 714 -38.08 10.41 -12.37
N ALA A 715 -36.76 10.58 -12.49
CA ALA A 715 -36.06 11.82 -12.18
C ALA A 715 -36.59 12.99 -13.02
N ARG A 716 -36.81 12.80 -14.33
CA ARG A 716 -37.35 13.84 -15.24
C ARG A 716 -38.69 14.37 -14.77
N LYS A 717 -39.64 13.49 -14.42
CA LYS A 717 -40.98 13.90 -13.95
C LYS A 717 -40.95 14.63 -12.60
N LYS A 718 -40.03 14.24 -11.71
CA LYS A 718 -39.80 14.95 -10.44
C LYS A 718 -39.16 16.31 -10.66
N ASN A 719 -38.07 16.37 -11.42
CA ASN A 719 -37.28 17.59 -11.63
C ASN A 719 -38.08 18.65 -12.38
N GLN A 720 -38.90 18.27 -13.37
CA GLN A 720 -39.84 19.18 -14.04
C GLN A 720 -40.70 19.98 -13.05
N VAL A 721 -41.28 19.32 -12.04
CA VAL A 721 -42.11 20.00 -11.03
C VAL A 721 -41.28 20.85 -10.08
N LEU A 722 -40.05 20.44 -9.75
CA LEU A 722 -39.14 21.24 -8.93
C LEU A 722 -38.66 22.50 -9.66
N GLU A 723 -38.33 22.41 -10.95
CA GLU A 723 -37.97 23.54 -11.80
C GLU A 723 -39.15 24.51 -11.97
N GLU A 724 -40.35 23.99 -12.28
CA GLU A 724 -41.57 24.79 -12.32
C GLU A 724 -41.90 25.43 -10.95
N SER A 725 -41.52 24.78 -9.83
CA SER A 725 -41.66 25.37 -8.49
C SER A 725 -40.76 26.58 -8.26
N GLU A 726 -39.68 26.78 -9.02
CA GLU A 726 -38.84 27.99 -8.95
C GLU A 726 -39.29 29.10 -9.94
N MET A 727 -40.27 28.84 -10.81
CA MET A 727 -40.79 29.81 -11.79
C MET A 727 -41.86 30.73 -11.22
N SER A 728 -41.94 31.98 -11.72
CA SER A 728 -43.07 32.86 -11.41
C SER A 728 -44.37 32.34 -12.07
N PRO A 729 -45.56 32.58 -11.49
CA PRO A 729 -46.82 32.15 -12.10
C PRO A 729 -47.03 32.62 -13.55
N GLY A 730 -46.54 33.83 -13.89
CA GLY A 730 -46.57 34.34 -15.27
C GLY A 730 -45.61 33.59 -16.20
N ALA A 731 -44.35 33.40 -15.79
CA ALA A 731 -43.35 32.66 -16.56
C ALA A 731 -43.76 31.19 -16.80
N TRP A 732 -44.46 30.58 -15.85
CA TRP A 732 -45.06 29.26 -16.01
C TRP A 732 -46.18 29.26 -17.06
N TRP A 733 -47.10 30.22 -17.01
CA TRP A 733 -48.16 30.35 -18.03
C TRP A 733 -47.61 30.66 -19.43
N GLU A 734 -46.51 31.42 -19.56
CA GLU A 734 -45.84 31.68 -20.84
C GLU A 734 -45.28 30.43 -21.53
N SER A 735 -45.08 29.31 -20.81
CA SER A 735 -44.61 28.05 -21.39
C SER A 735 -45.67 27.36 -22.29
N PHE A 736 -46.93 27.81 -22.25
CA PHE A 736 -48.06 27.22 -22.97
C PHE A 736 -48.63 28.17 -24.03
N GLY A 737 -48.74 27.69 -25.30
CA GLY A 737 -49.41 28.43 -26.38
C GLY A 737 -48.91 28.09 -27.80
N PRO A 738 -49.69 28.39 -28.85
CA PRO A 738 -49.39 28.00 -30.24
C PRO A 738 -48.13 28.69 -30.80
N ALA A 739 -47.37 27.99 -31.64
CA ALA A 739 -45.97 28.35 -31.95
C ALA A 739 -45.76 29.52 -32.96
N ASN A 740 -46.78 29.96 -33.70
CA ASN A 740 -46.61 30.91 -34.81
C ASN A 740 -47.11 32.34 -34.51
N THR A 741 -46.19 33.23 -34.11
CA THR A 741 -46.29 34.68 -34.36
C THR A 741 -44.89 35.29 -34.49
N ASP A 742 -44.37 35.41 -35.71
CA ASP A 742 -43.06 36.05 -36.02
C ASP A 742 -43.01 37.59 -35.80
N ASN A 743 -44.05 38.18 -35.19
CA ASN A 743 -44.11 39.61 -34.92
C ASN A 743 -43.67 39.95 -33.49
N LEU A 744 -42.37 40.15 -33.33
CA LEU A 744 -41.72 40.78 -32.19
C LEU A 744 -42.12 42.26 -32.04
N GLN A 745 -43.36 42.58 -31.59
CA GLN A 745 -43.69 43.94 -31.11
C GLN A 745 -44.98 44.14 -30.29
N THR A 746 -45.42 43.17 -29.49
CA THR A 746 -46.23 43.38 -28.26
C THR A 746 -46.26 42.07 -27.45
N GLN A 747 -45.54 42.00 -26.34
CA GLN A 747 -45.72 40.93 -25.36
C GLN A 747 -46.65 41.41 -24.25
N ASP A 748 -47.89 40.92 -24.25
CA ASP A 748 -48.71 40.91 -23.04
C ASP A 748 -48.28 39.69 -22.20
N GLU A 749 -47.90 39.91 -20.93
CA GLU A 749 -47.42 38.90 -19.97
C GLU A 749 -48.44 37.78 -19.64
N TYR A 750 -49.60 37.79 -20.29
CA TYR A 750 -50.74 36.90 -20.07
C TYR A 750 -51.32 36.30 -21.35
N ALA A 751 -50.64 36.38 -22.50
CA ALA A 751 -51.19 35.94 -23.80
C ALA A 751 -51.70 34.48 -23.83
N GLY A 752 -51.07 33.56 -23.08
CA GLY A 752 -51.57 32.19 -22.89
C GLY A 752 -52.79 32.13 -21.97
N TYR A 753 -52.70 32.78 -20.81
CA TYR A 753 -53.76 32.85 -19.79
C TYR A 753 -55.07 33.47 -20.32
N GLU A 754 -54.99 34.55 -21.10
CA GLU A 754 -56.16 35.18 -21.72
C GLU A 754 -56.94 34.25 -22.66
N LEU A 755 -56.25 33.29 -23.30
CA LEU A 755 -56.84 32.38 -24.27
C LEU A 755 -57.80 31.40 -23.59
N PHE A 756 -57.42 30.91 -22.41
CA PHE A 756 -58.26 30.07 -21.54
C PHE A 756 -59.37 30.86 -20.85
N VAL A 757 -59.09 32.09 -20.38
CA VAL A 757 -60.09 32.96 -19.73
C VAL A 757 -61.22 33.37 -20.69
N LYS A 758 -60.93 33.50 -21.99
CA LYS A 758 -61.95 33.79 -23.02
C LYS A 758 -62.88 32.62 -23.35
N HIS A 759 -62.58 31.41 -22.87
CA HIS A 759 -63.34 30.18 -23.16
C HIS A 759 -63.95 29.50 -21.92
N ASP A 760 -63.67 30.01 -20.72
CA ASP A 760 -64.15 29.45 -19.43
C ASP A 760 -63.70 27.99 -19.23
N ASP A 761 -62.47 27.70 -19.66
CA ASP A 761 -61.93 26.33 -19.66
C ASP A 761 -61.61 25.84 -18.23
N HIS A 762 -62.12 24.65 -17.89
CA HIS A 762 -61.87 23.95 -16.61
C HIS A 762 -60.39 23.75 -16.25
N ILE A 763 -59.48 23.93 -17.22
CA ILE A 763 -58.02 23.85 -17.02
C ILE A 763 -57.46 25.00 -16.16
N LEU A 764 -58.15 26.14 -16.09
CA LEU A 764 -57.77 27.28 -15.23
C LEU A 764 -57.82 26.90 -13.74
N ASP A 765 -58.89 26.21 -13.32
CA ASP A 765 -59.03 25.73 -11.94
C ASP A 765 -57.95 24.69 -11.58
N GLN A 766 -57.61 23.80 -12.54
CA GLN A 766 -56.52 22.84 -12.36
C GLN A 766 -55.16 23.53 -12.22
N ALA A 767 -54.88 24.53 -13.07
CA ALA A 767 -53.64 25.29 -13.02
C ALA A 767 -53.52 26.12 -11.73
N HIS A 768 -54.59 26.75 -11.25
CA HIS A 768 -54.60 27.44 -9.96
C HIS A 768 -54.54 26.49 -8.76
N ALA A 769 -54.96 25.24 -8.89
CA ALA A 769 -54.68 24.20 -7.90
C ALA A 769 -53.19 23.81 -7.89
N TYR A 770 -52.61 23.58 -9.07
CA TYR A 770 -51.21 23.24 -9.22
C TYR A 770 -50.27 24.35 -8.71
N GLN A 771 -50.54 25.62 -9.02
CA GLN A 771 -49.76 26.75 -8.52
C GLN A 771 -49.74 26.84 -6.98
N ARG A 772 -50.84 26.46 -6.31
CA ARG A 772 -50.89 26.41 -4.83
C ARG A 772 -50.01 25.29 -4.27
N GLU A 773 -49.90 24.15 -4.95
CA GLU A 773 -48.94 23.10 -4.56
C GLU A 773 -47.50 23.58 -4.80
N LEU A 774 -47.21 24.25 -5.92
CA LEU A 774 -45.89 24.83 -6.17
C LEU A 774 -45.48 25.85 -5.10
N ASP A 775 -46.40 26.71 -4.62
CA ASP A 775 -46.14 27.63 -3.51
C ASP A 775 -45.84 26.91 -2.18
N VAL A 776 -46.46 25.75 -1.93
CA VAL A 776 -46.13 24.91 -0.78
C VAL A 776 -44.74 24.29 -0.92
N LEU A 777 -44.33 23.84 -2.12
CA LEU A 777 -42.96 23.38 -2.38
C LEU A 777 -41.91 24.48 -2.16
N ARG A 778 -42.25 25.71 -2.56
CA ARG A 778 -41.43 26.93 -2.43
C ARG A 778 -41.20 27.35 -0.98
N THR A 779 -42.19 27.12 -0.12
CA THR A 779 -42.23 27.66 1.26
C THR A 779 -41.99 26.61 2.37
N SER A 780 -42.13 25.32 2.06
CA SER A 780 -41.91 24.23 3.02
C SER A 780 -40.47 23.69 3.00
N ALA A 781 -40.04 23.08 4.11
CA ALA A 781 -38.73 22.44 4.17
C ALA A 781 -38.70 21.19 3.29
N LYS A 782 -37.67 21.05 2.44
CA LYS A 782 -37.53 19.97 1.42
C LYS A 782 -37.59 18.53 1.97
N SER A 783 -37.38 18.34 3.28
CA SER A 783 -37.46 17.06 4.00
C SER A 783 -38.79 16.83 4.75
N GLY A 784 -39.74 17.77 4.71
CA GLY A 784 -41.00 17.70 5.45
C GLY A 784 -42.07 16.85 4.77
N GLU A 785 -42.97 16.26 5.57
CA GLU A 785 -44.13 15.50 5.10
C GLU A 785 -45.06 16.34 4.19
N ALA A 786 -45.20 17.63 4.49
CA ALA A 786 -45.94 18.58 3.66
C ALA A 786 -45.32 18.75 2.26
N PHE A 787 -43.98 18.84 2.18
CA PHE A 787 -43.26 18.95 0.90
C PHE A 787 -43.44 17.68 0.06
N GLN A 788 -43.29 16.49 0.66
CA GLN A 788 -43.45 15.21 -0.06
C GLN A 788 -44.89 14.97 -0.53
N THR A 789 -45.88 15.31 0.31
CA THR A 789 -47.30 15.23 -0.05
C THR A 789 -47.64 16.20 -1.17
N SER A 790 -47.18 17.45 -1.08
CA SER A 790 -47.41 18.46 -2.10
C SER A 790 -46.70 18.12 -3.43
N LEU A 791 -45.47 17.60 -3.38
CA LEU A 791 -44.72 17.19 -4.57
C LEU A 791 -45.46 16.07 -5.33
N LYS A 792 -46.00 15.10 -4.59
CA LYS A 792 -46.82 14.02 -5.14
C LYS A 792 -48.11 14.54 -5.79
N SER A 793 -48.83 15.45 -5.12
CA SER A 793 -50.02 16.11 -5.68
C SER A 793 -49.69 16.90 -6.94
N ALA A 794 -48.62 17.70 -6.89
CA ALA A 794 -48.14 18.54 -7.98
C ALA A 794 -47.79 17.71 -9.23
N ILE A 795 -47.03 16.62 -9.07
CA ILE A 795 -46.68 15.68 -10.15
C ILE A 795 -47.93 15.09 -10.84
N ALA A 796 -48.94 14.71 -10.07
CA ALA A 796 -50.20 14.20 -10.62
C ALA A 796 -50.99 15.29 -11.35
N MET A 797 -51.14 16.48 -10.75
CA MET A 797 -51.82 17.63 -11.37
C MET A 797 -51.13 18.07 -12.67
N ARG A 798 -49.80 18.21 -12.67
CA ARG A 798 -49.03 18.61 -13.86
C ARG A 798 -49.21 17.65 -15.04
N THR A 799 -49.31 16.36 -14.75
CA THR A 799 -49.53 15.32 -15.76
C THR A 799 -50.97 15.33 -16.31
N SER A 800 -51.96 15.69 -15.48
CA SER A 800 -53.33 15.97 -15.94
C SER A 800 -53.36 17.17 -16.90
N ILE A 801 -52.79 18.30 -16.46
CA ILE A 801 -52.71 19.55 -17.24
C ILE A 801 -51.99 19.33 -18.57
N GLN A 802 -50.84 18.63 -18.57
CA GLN A 802 -50.10 18.27 -19.78
C GLN A 802 -50.96 17.52 -20.80
N ARG A 803 -51.79 16.58 -20.34
CA ARG A 803 -52.65 15.76 -21.21
C ARG A 803 -53.80 16.57 -21.80
N GLU A 804 -54.42 17.45 -21.02
CA GLU A 804 -55.46 18.35 -21.50
C GLU A 804 -54.90 19.37 -22.50
N MET A 805 -53.74 19.97 -22.22
CA MET A 805 -53.06 20.88 -23.15
C MET A 805 -52.63 20.20 -24.45
N LEU A 806 -52.14 18.96 -24.39
CA LEU A 806 -51.80 18.19 -25.59
C LEU A 806 -53.06 17.83 -26.41
N ALA A 807 -54.20 17.58 -25.76
CA ALA A 807 -55.47 17.36 -26.45
C ALA A 807 -56.07 18.65 -27.07
N LEU A 808 -55.83 19.82 -26.47
CA LEU A 808 -56.34 21.11 -26.94
C LEU A 808 -55.44 21.79 -27.99
N PHE A 809 -54.11 21.66 -27.88
CA PHE A 809 -53.13 22.42 -28.69
C PHE A 809 -52.04 21.55 -29.37
N GLY A 810 -52.02 20.24 -29.13
CA GLY A 810 -51.07 19.31 -29.77
C GLY A 810 -49.66 19.25 -29.14
N GLY A 811 -49.34 20.07 -28.13
CA GLY A 811 -48.06 20.01 -27.42
C GLY A 811 -47.73 21.27 -26.59
N GLU A 812 -46.61 21.21 -25.87
CA GLU A 812 -46.03 22.31 -25.06
C GLU A 812 -44.85 22.97 -25.79
N ARG A 813 -44.47 24.22 -25.43
CA ARG A 813 -43.29 24.89 -26.00
C ARG A 813 -42.02 24.52 -25.24
N THR A 814 -41.00 24.04 -25.93
CA THR A 814 -39.64 23.90 -25.39
C THR A 814 -38.81 25.16 -25.70
N LYS A 815 -38.51 25.99 -24.68
CA LYS A 815 -37.46 27.02 -24.77
C LYS A 815 -36.09 26.32 -24.67
N THR A 816 -35.52 25.91 -25.80
CA THR A 816 -34.14 25.40 -25.85
C THR A 816 -33.14 26.56 -25.76
N ALA A 817 -32.26 26.50 -24.76
CA ALA A 817 -31.06 27.33 -24.70
C ALA A 817 -29.85 26.50 -25.15
N SER A 818 -29.21 26.92 -26.25
CA SER A 818 -27.83 26.59 -26.65
C SER A 818 -27.41 25.12 -26.82
N ALA A 819 -27.77 24.55 -27.97
CA ALA A 819 -26.96 23.67 -28.84
C ALA A 819 -25.85 22.76 -28.27
N SER A 820 -26.04 21.44 -28.44
CA SER A 820 -25.18 20.66 -29.33
C SER A 820 -26.07 19.97 -30.39
N SER A 821 -25.50 19.58 -31.53
CA SER A 821 -26.27 19.16 -32.71
C SER A 821 -26.50 17.66 -32.78
N ASP A 822 -27.75 17.22 -32.93
CA ASP A 822 -28.03 16.19 -33.93
C ASP A 822 -29.47 16.21 -34.47
N LYS A 823 -29.64 15.75 -35.71
CA LYS A 823 -30.94 15.79 -36.43
C LYS A 823 -31.66 14.43 -36.35
N PRO A 824 -32.95 14.39 -35.95
CA PRO A 824 -33.82 13.27 -36.27
C PRO A 824 -34.48 13.48 -37.65
N SER A 825 -34.25 12.55 -38.58
CA SER A 825 -35.04 12.45 -39.82
C SER A 825 -36.42 11.85 -39.55
N VAL A 826 -37.44 12.43 -40.17
CA VAL A 826 -38.86 12.04 -40.05
C VAL A 826 -39.12 10.69 -40.70
N GLU A 827 -39.93 9.84 -40.06
CA GLU A 827 -40.87 8.98 -40.78
C GLU A 827 -42.17 8.76 -39.98
N THR A 828 -43.28 8.57 -40.69
CA THR A 828 -44.65 8.71 -40.15
C THR A 828 -45.50 7.50 -40.52
N ILE A 829 -46.08 6.86 -39.49
CA ILE A 829 -47.33 6.07 -39.47
C ILE A 829 -47.62 5.14 -40.67
N GLU A 830 -47.71 3.83 -40.42
CA GLU A 830 -48.95 3.08 -40.67
C GLU A 830 -48.96 1.69 -40.01
N ALA A 831 -50.17 1.19 -39.74
CA ALA A 831 -50.49 -0.17 -39.26
C ALA A 831 -51.93 -0.50 -39.74
N PRO A 832 -52.42 -1.75 -39.67
CA PRO A 832 -51.77 -3.05 -39.45
C PRO A 832 -52.07 -4.05 -40.61
N ILE A 833 -51.84 -5.37 -40.45
CA ILE A 833 -52.69 -6.53 -40.86
C ILE A 833 -51.89 -7.85 -41.03
N THR A 834 -52.20 -8.82 -40.17
CA THR A 834 -52.37 -10.29 -40.34
C THR A 834 -51.33 -11.20 -41.04
N GLU A 835 -51.11 -12.39 -40.44
CA GLU A 835 -50.38 -13.58 -40.95
C GLU A 835 -50.94 -14.11 -42.31
N PRO A 836 -50.15 -14.86 -43.11
CA PRO A 836 -50.13 -16.33 -42.99
C PRO A 836 -48.79 -17.03 -43.37
N SER A 837 -48.82 -18.35 -43.57
CA SER A 837 -47.72 -19.31 -43.44
C SER A 837 -47.17 -19.96 -44.73
N MET A 838 -46.07 -20.72 -44.56
CA MET A 838 -45.52 -21.83 -45.39
C MET A 838 -44.70 -21.56 -46.68
N GLN A 839 -43.38 -21.85 -46.59
CA GLN A 839 -42.57 -22.88 -47.33
C GLN A 839 -42.65 -23.03 -48.88
N PRO A 840 -41.66 -23.72 -49.54
CA PRO A 840 -40.19 -23.72 -49.40
C PRO A 840 -39.50 -23.67 -50.81
N ILE A 841 -38.43 -24.46 -51.05
CA ILE A 841 -37.63 -24.66 -52.29
C ILE A 841 -36.48 -23.63 -52.47
N GLY A 842 -35.21 -23.99 -52.73
CA GLY A 842 -34.57 -25.33 -52.77
C GLY A 842 -33.21 -25.30 -53.51
N GLU A 843 -32.17 -25.90 -52.90
CA GLU A 843 -31.00 -26.64 -53.43
C GLU A 843 -30.38 -26.33 -54.83
N PRO A 844 -29.03 -26.46 -55.02
CA PRO A 844 -28.32 -27.71 -54.67
C PRO A 844 -26.87 -27.65 -54.11
N ILE A 845 -26.56 -28.70 -53.36
CA ILE A 845 -25.25 -29.28 -52.98
C ILE A 845 -24.75 -30.09 -54.23
N PRO A 846 -23.46 -30.45 -54.53
CA PRO A 846 -22.49 -30.96 -53.55
C PRO A 846 -20.95 -30.90 -53.81
N THR A 847 -20.16 -31.14 -52.75
CA THR A 847 -19.23 -32.30 -52.76
C THR A 847 -18.93 -32.85 -51.36
N LYS A 848 -18.91 -34.19 -51.29
CA LYS A 848 -18.54 -35.12 -50.20
C LYS A 848 -17.02 -35.50 -50.37
N PRO A 849 -16.40 -36.50 -49.68
CA PRO A 849 -16.87 -37.36 -48.57
C PRO A 849 -15.85 -37.82 -47.46
N LEU A 850 -16.40 -38.36 -46.34
CA LEU A 850 -15.96 -39.54 -45.52
C LEU A 850 -14.54 -39.53 -44.84
N VAL A 851 -14.20 -40.36 -43.83
CA VAL A 851 -14.59 -41.74 -43.42
C VAL A 851 -14.48 -41.98 -41.88
N GLU A 852 -15.54 -42.54 -41.24
CA GLU A 852 -15.66 -43.59 -40.15
C GLU A 852 -14.68 -43.64 -38.91
N ASP A 853 -14.95 -44.28 -37.75
CA ASP A 853 -16.02 -45.16 -37.23
C ASP A 853 -16.06 -45.14 -35.66
N LYS A 854 -17.21 -45.09 -34.94
CA LYS A 854 -18.11 -46.15 -34.37
C LYS A 854 -17.79 -46.75 -32.96
N ILE A 855 -18.88 -46.98 -32.20
CA ILE A 855 -19.16 -48.08 -31.21
C ILE A 855 -18.73 -47.94 -29.71
N GLU A 856 -19.75 -47.83 -28.83
CA GLU A 856 -19.83 -48.44 -27.47
C GLU A 856 -20.20 -49.95 -27.60
N PRO A 857 -20.01 -50.90 -26.62
CA PRO A 857 -20.19 -50.70 -25.16
C PRO A 857 -19.44 -51.63 -24.14
N ALA A 858 -19.63 -51.34 -22.85
CA ALA A 858 -19.85 -52.23 -21.67
C ALA A 858 -18.92 -53.40 -21.24
N SER A 859 -18.76 -53.50 -19.91
CA SER A 859 -18.53 -54.71 -19.07
C SER A 859 -17.16 -55.44 -19.15
N SER A 860 -16.63 -56.14 -18.13
CA SER A 860 -16.82 -56.18 -16.65
C SER A 860 -15.81 -57.19 -16.04
N GLU A 861 -15.64 -57.22 -14.71
CA GLU A 861 -15.05 -58.33 -13.90
C GLU A 861 -13.53 -58.60 -14.04
N LEU A 862 -12.80 -59.26 -13.11
CA LEU A 862 -12.89 -59.49 -11.64
C LEU A 862 -11.52 -60.09 -11.19
N GLU A 863 -11.13 -59.88 -9.92
CA GLU A 863 -10.31 -60.81 -9.09
C GLU A 863 -8.85 -61.16 -9.53
N ALA A 864 -7.93 -61.65 -8.68
CA ALA A 864 -8.02 -62.10 -7.29
C ALA A 864 -6.65 -62.07 -6.52
N ILE A 865 -6.72 -61.73 -5.22
CA ILE A 865 -6.15 -62.46 -4.06
C ILE A 865 -4.63 -62.74 -4.00
N ALA A 866 -3.95 -62.21 -2.97
CA ALA A 866 -3.41 -63.01 -1.84
C ALA A 866 -2.85 -62.19 -0.65
N ASN A 867 -3.27 -62.59 0.56
CA ASN A 867 -2.70 -62.23 1.88
C ASN A 867 -1.21 -62.68 2.01
N VAL A 868 -0.40 -62.31 3.01
CA VAL A 868 -0.64 -62.05 4.45
C VAL A 868 0.29 -60.96 4.99
N SER A 869 -0.15 -60.29 6.06
CA SER A 869 0.54 -59.25 6.84
C SER A 869 1.73 -59.73 7.68
N GLU A 870 2.78 -58.91 7.76
CA GLU A 870 3.60 -58.73 8.97
C GLU A 870 4.19 -57.30 8.98
N SER A 871 4.57 -56.78 10.15
CA SER A 871 4.79 -55.33 10.40
C SER A 871 6.24 -54.98 10.76
N ALA A 872 6.81 -53.90 10.19
CA ALA A 872 7.81 -53.03 10.83
C ALA A 872 8.12 -51.73 10.05
N GLU A 873 8.11 -50.61 10.77
CA GLU A 873 8.96 -49.38 10.66
C GLU A 873 8.95 -48.42 9.43
N ALA A 874 9.09 -47.12 9.80
CA ALA A 874 9.48 -45.92 9.03
C ALA A 874 8.45 -45.09 8.20
N GLU A 875 8.52 -43.75 8.42
CA GLU A 875 8.18 -42.59 7.57
C GLU A 875 6.76 -42.46 6.93
N THR A 876 5.84 -41.63 7.43
CA THR A 876 5.68 -40.14 7.34
C THR A 876 5.40 -39.55 5.93
N VAL A 877 4.11 -39.38 5.61
CA VAL A 877 3.58 -38.35 4.68
C VAL A 877 2.33 -37.74 5.33
N ASN A 878 2.32 -36.44 5.59
CA ASN A 878 1.28 -35.77 6.38
C ASN A 878 0.03 -35.42 5.56
N SER A 879 -1.14 -35.57 6.18
CA SER A 879 -2.42 -35.04 5.68
C SER A 879 -2.96 -33.96 6.63
N GLU A 880 -3.37 -32.83 6.05
CA GLU A 880 -3.91 -31.68 6.79
C GLU A 880 -5.45 -31.71 6.81
N VAL A 881 -6.04 -31.31 7.94
CA VAL A 881 -7.49 -31.23 8.13
C VAL A 881 -7.88 -29.84 8.62
N MET A 882 -8.85 -29.22 7.94
CA MET A 882 -9.34 -27.88 8.29
C MET A 882 -10.17 -27.90 9.59
N ARG A 883 -9.92 -26.93 10.48
CA ARG A 883 -10.70 -26.67 11.70
C ARG A 883 -11.00 -25.18 11.84
N TYR A 884 -12.08 -24.86 12.54
CA TYR A 884 -12.46 -23.49 12.89
C TYR A 884 -11.73 -23.03 14.16
N THR A 885 -11.36 -21.77 14.24
CA THR A 885 -10.77 -21.13 15.42
C THR A 885 -11.35 -19.73 15.59
N VAL A 886 -11.34 -19.18 16.80
CA VAL A 886 -11.72 -17.79 17.02
C VAL A 886 -10.47 -16.93 16.99
N GLN A 887 -10.28 -16.14 15.94
CA GLN A 887 -9.24 -15.13 15.92
C GLN A 887 -9.65 -14.01 16.89
N VAL A 888 -8.85 -13.82 17.94
CA VAL A 888 -9.10 -12.87 19.04
C VAL A 888 -8.79 -11.44 18.60
N GLY A 889 -7.80 -11.28 17.70
CA GLY A 889 -7.38 -10.00 17.15
C GLY A 889 -6.08 -10.11 16.36
N ALA A 890 -5.57 -8.98 15.89
CA ALA A 890 -4.24 -8.83 15.30
C ALA A 890 -3.51 -7.72 16.05
N PHE A 891 -2.40 -8.04 16.71
CA PHE A 891 -1.76 -7.16 17.70
C PHE A 891 -0.32 -6.88 17.28
N ALA A 892 0.14 -5.64 17.46
CA ALA A 892 1.52 -5.26 17.14
C ALA A 892 2.55 -5.92 18.07
N ASN A 893 2.15 -6.18 19.31
CA ASN A 893 2.92 -6.83 20.36
C ASN A 893 2.07 -7.94 21.00
N ASP A 894 2.71 -8.95 21.62
CA ASP A 894 2.05 -10.08 22.29
C ASP A 894 1.01 -9.59 23.33
N PRO A 895 -0.29 -9.82 23.11
CA PRO A 895 -1.33 -9.33 24.01
C PRO A 895 -1.37 -10.12 25.33
N ASN A 896 -1.56 -9.42 26.44
CA ASN A 896 -1.58 -10.04 27.78
C ASN A 896 -2.93 -10.75 28.04
N PHE A 897 -2.98 -12.06 27.82
CA PHE A 897 -4.16 -12.90 28.06
C PHE A 897 -4.50 -13.16 29.56
N ASN A 898 -3.90 -12.44 30.52
CA ASN A 898 -4.33 -12.54 31.92
C ASN A 898 -5.75 -12.00 32.12
N GLY A 899 -6.65 -12.86 32.61
CA GLY A 899 -8.09 -12.53 32.69
C GLY A 899 -8.88 -12.83 31.42
N PHE A 900 -8.27 -13.47 30.41
CA PHE A 900 -8.97 -13.98 29.24
C PHE A 900 -10.12 -14.92 29.68
N PRO A 901 -11.35 -14.79 29.15
CA PRO A 901 -12.55 -15.36 29.75
C PRO A 901 -12.74 -16.89 29.52
N THR A 902 -11.70 -17.59 29.03
CA THR A 902 -11.79 -19.01 28.63
C THR A 902 -10.56 -19.80 29.08
N LEU A 903 -10.70 -21.12 29.23
CA LEU A 903 -9.61 -22.06 29.53
C LEU A 903 -9.03 -22.74 28.28
N GLU A 904 -9.52 -22.40 27.08
CA GLU A 904 -9.02 -22.95 25.82
C GLU A 904 -7.71 -22.27 25.40
N GLU A 905 -6.77 -23.05 24.87
CA GLU A 905 -5.44 -22.57 24.51
C GLU A 905 -5.49 -21.51 23.41
N VAL A 906 -4.71 -20.45 23.59
CA VAL A 906 -4.52 -19.37 22.61
C VAL A 906 -3.17 -19.57 21.93
N PHE A 907 -3.16 -19.50 20.59
CA PHE A 907 -2.03 -19.83 19.74
C PHE A 907 -1.94 -18.86 18.55
N GLU A 908 -0.76 -18.76 17.95
CA GLU A 908 -0.53 -17.86 16.80
C GLU A 908 -1.02 -18.46 15.48
N LEU A 909 -1.54 -17.60 14.60
CA LEU A 909 -2.18 -17.98 13.33
C LEU A 909 -1.33 -17.63 12.11
N ASN A 910 -0.68 -16.46 12.11
CA ASN A 910 0.37 -16.03 11.19
C ASN A 910 1.06 -14.78 11.78
N SER A 911 2.36 -14.64 11.55
CA SER A 911 3.27 -13.58 12.02
C SER A 911 3.99 -12.84 10.88
N GLU A 912 3.51 -12.94 9.63
CA GLU A 912 4.00 -12.16 8.50
C GLU A 912 3.51 -10.70 8.55
N GLY A 913 4.35 -9.80 9.05
CA GLY A 913 4.14 -8.35 9.11
C GLY A 913 4.36 -7.76 10.50
N ARG A 914 4.03 -6.47 10.70
CA ARG A 914 4.10 -5.80 12.02
C ARG A 914 2.94 -6.16 12.98
N LEU A 915 2.12 -7.18 12.67
CA LEU A 915 0.95 -7.56 13.47
C LEU A 915 0.84 -9.08 13.56
N THR A 916 0.99 -9.63 14.77
CA THR A 916 0.82 -11.06 15.06
C THR A 916 -0.66 -11.37 15.31
N LYS A 917 -1.18 -12.42 14.67
CA LYS A 917 -2.60 -12.81 14.75
C LYS A 917 -2.79 -13.98 15.69
N TYR A 918 -3.66 -13.85 16.69
CA TYR A 918 -3.89 -14.89 17.71
C TYR A 918 -5.27 -15.54 17.56
N GLY A 919 -5.31 -16.86 17.65
CA GLY A 919 -6.52 -17.70 17.63
C GLY A 919 -6.69 -18.45 18.95
N SER A 920 -7.94 -18.66 19.38
CA SER A 920 -8.28 -19.45 20.56
C SER A 920 -9.18 -20.64 20.17
N GLY A 921 -8.78 -21.83 20.62
CA GLY A 921 -9.44 -23.11 20.35
C GLY A 921 -9.38 -23.58 18.89
N LYS A 922 -9.50 -24.90 18.67
CA LYS A 922 -9.48 -25.54 17.34
C LYS A 922 -10.66 -26.51 17.19
N PHE A 923 -11.79 -26.00 16.69
CA PHE A 923 -13.09 -26.65 16.67
C PHE A 923 -13.42 -27.31 15.33
N ILE A 924 -13.99 -28.51 15.35
CA ILE A 924 -14.39 -29.24 14.14
C ILE A 924 -15.69 -28.67 13.52
N SER A 925 -16.49 -27.94 14.31
CA SER A 925 -17.76 -27.35 13.88
C SER A 925 -17.83 -25.85 14.18
N PHE A 926 -18.28 -25.07 13.20
CA PHE A 926 -18.50 -23.63 13.30
C PHE A 926 -19.37 -23.25 14.50
N LYS A 927 -20.40 -24.05 14.84
CA LYS A 927 -21.29 -23.79 15.98
C LYS A 927 -20.58 -23.83 17.34
N ALA A 928 -19.52 -24.63 17.47
CA ALA A 928 -18.69 -24.66 18.68
C ALA A 928 -17.77 -23.44 18.75
N ALA A 929 -17.16 -23.05 17.61
CA ALA A 929 -16.37 -21.82 17.51
C ALA A 929 -17.23 -20.57 17.77
N GLN A 930 -18.51 -20.57 17.40
CA GLN A 930 -19.43 -19.45 17.63
C GLN A 930 -19.84 -19.29 19.10
N ALA A 931 -20.03 -20.39 19.83
CA ALA A 931 -20.21 -20.33 21.28
C ALA A 931 -18.95 -19.80 22.00
N HIS A 932 -17.76 -20.17 21.52
CA HIS A 932 -16.48 -19.66 22.03
C HIS A 932 -16.28 -18.18 21.72
N LEU A 933 -16.64 -17.76 20.50
CA LEU A 933 -16.60 -16.37 20.05
C LEU A 933 -17.44 -15.46 20.95
N SER A 934 -18.67 -15.86 21.29
CA SER A 934 -19.56 -15.06 22.14
C SER A 934 -19.01 -14.82 23.56
N ILE A 935 -18.11 -15.68 24.04
CA ILE A 935 -17.41 -15.47 25.32
C ILE A 935 -16.21 -14.53 25.10
N ILE A 936 -15.42 -14.75 24.05
CA ILE A 936 -14.25 -13.92 23.73
C ILE A 936 -14.65 -12.47 23.39
N GLN A 937 -15.79 -12.24 22.74
CA GLN A 937 -16.30 -10.91 22.42
C GLN A 937 -16.65 -10.05 23.64
N THR A 938 -16.75 -10.64 24.84
CA THR A 938 -16.84 -9.86 26.10
C THR A 938 -15.51 -9.27 26.56
N TRP A 939 -14.41 -9.66 25.92
CA TRP A 939 -13.03 -9.24 26.20
C TRP A 939 -12.34 -8.57 25.00
N ALA A 940 -12.61 -9.04 23.77
CA ALA A 940 -12.18 -8.44 22.50
C ALA A 940 -13.37 -8.36 21.52
N GLU A 941 -14.02 -7.21 21.45
CA GLU A 941 -15.31 -6.99 20.77
C GLU A 941 -15.27 -7.27 19.25
N ASP A 942 -14.10 -7.12 18.62
CA ASP A 942 -13.83 -7.31 17.19
C ASP A 942 -13.38 -8.74 16.81
N ALA A 943 -13.30 -9.67 17.78
CA ALA A 943 -12.96 -11.07 17.50
C ALA A 943 -13.93 -11.71 16.48
N PHE A 944 -13.44 -12.68 15.71
CA PHE A 944 -14.24 -13.39 14.69
C PHE A 944 -13.75 -14.83 14.43
N ILE A 945 -14.60 -15.67 13.82
CA ILE A 945 -14.25 -17.07 13.50
C ILE A 945 -13.53 -17.16 12.16
N ARG A 946 -12.45 -17.93 12.12
CA ARG A 946 -11.64 -18.23 10.93
C ARG A 946 -11.41 -19.74 10.78
N LEU A 947 -11.07 -20.19 9.58
CA LEU A 947 -10.61 -21.56 9.29
C LEU A 947 -9.07 -21.62 9.25
N VAL A 948 -8.50 -22.69 9.79
CA VAL A 948 -7.06 -23.01 9.77
C VAL A 948 -6.86 -24.49 9.41
N SER A 949 -5.77 -24.81 8.71
CA SER A 949 -5.35 -26.21 8.57
C SER A 949 -4.61 -26.67 9.82
N VAL A 950 -4.79 -27.93 10.19
CA VAL A 950 -4.13 -28.56 11.35
C VAL A 950 -3.71 -29.96 10.93
N ALA A 951 -2.49 -30.37 11.27
CA ALA A 951 -2.02 -31.73 11.03
C ALA A 951 -2.95 -32.76 11.70
N ALA A 952 -3.22 -33.87 11.01
CA ALA A 952 -4.18 -34.88 11.46
C ALA A 952 -3.65 -35.73 12.63
N GLU A 953 -3.80 -35.24 13.87
CA GLU A 953 -3.54 -36.06 15.06
C GLU A 953 -4.46 -37.29 15.13
N GLN A 954 -3.86 -38.47 15.16
CA GLN A 954 -4.56 -39.74 15.28
C GLN A 954 -5.12 -39.92 16.70
N SER A 955 -6.45 -39.98 16.80
CA SER A 955 -7.17 -40.08 18.06
C SER A 955 -6.85 -41.34 18.87
N THR A 956 -6.40 -41.21 20.12
CA THR A 956 -6.24 -42.33 21.08
C THR A 956 -7.21 -42.25 22.27
N SER A 957 -8.36 -42.89 22.04
CA SER A 957 -9.05 -43.78 22.98
C SER A 957 -9.45 -43.34 24.41
N ARG A 958 -10.77 -43.31 24.60
CA ARG A 958 -11.54 -44.09 25.60
C ARG A 958 -11.28 -43.96 27.12
N ASN A 959 -12.43 -43.78 27.77
CA ASN A 959 -12.94 -44.47 28.99
C ASN A 959 -12.89 -43.78 30.36
N LYS A 960 -14.12 -43.58 30.86
CA LYS A 960 -14.60 -43.79 32.24
C LYS A 960 -14.16 -42.79 33.32
N SER A 961 -15.17 -42.01 33.72
CA SER A 961 -15.36 -41.41 35.05
C SER A 961 -15.06 -42.40 36.20
N PRO A 962 -14.75 -41.92 37.42
CA PRO A 962 -15.88 -41.65 38.32
C PRO A 962 -15.70 -40.50 39.34
N ARG A 963 -16.85 -40.07 39.88
CA ARG A 963 -17.09 -39.38 41.18
C ARG A 963 -16.52 -37.96 41.35
N THR A 964 -17.31 -36.93 41.66
CA THR A 964 -18.24 -36.74 42.80
C THR A 964 -17.52 -36.45 44.11
N GLU A 965 -17.53 -35.17 44.52
CA GLU A 965 -18.12 -34.63 45.76
C GLU A 965 -18.37 -33.14 45.47
N GLN A 966 -19.58 -32.58 45.65
CA GLN A 966 -20.28 -32.25 46.90
C GLN A 966 -19.46 -31.26 47.78
N SER A 967 -20.03 -30.25 48.43
CA SER A 967 -21.43 -30.09 48.88
C SER A 967 -21.76 -28.58 49.05
N VAL A 968 -22.96 -28.06 48.70
CA VAL A 968 -24.20 -28.00 49.52
C VAL A 968 -24.08 -26.94 50.66
N THR A 969 -25.01 -25.99 50.90
CA THR A 969 -26.39 -26.04 51.45
C THR A 969 -26.89 -24.56 51.56
N SER A 970 -28.15 -24.12 51.60
CA SER A 970 -29.48 -24.69 51.26
C SER A 970 -30.65 -23.75 51.62
N LYS A 971 -31.71 -23.71 50.76
CA LYS A 971 -33.16 -23.97 51.04
C LYS A 971 -33.89 -23.14 52.13
N PRO A 972 -35.22 -23.33 52.40
CA PRO A 972 -36.28 -24.14 51.75
C PRO A 972 -37.52 -23.34 51.27
N ASN A 973 -38.42 -23.83 50.40
CA ASN A 973 -39.56 -24.75 50.66
C ASN A 973 -40.40 -24.95 49.35
N THR A 974 -41.33 -25.90 49.15
CA THR A 974 -41.49 -27.30 49.63
C THR A 974 -42.61 -28.05 48.86
N ILE A 975 -42.23 -29.15 48.19
CA ILE A 975 -42.90 -30.49 48.05
C ILE A 975 -44.41 -30.59 47.66
N THR A 976 -44.74 -31.40 46.63
CA THR A 976 -45.43 -32.74 46.72
C THR A 976 -45.49 -33.48 45.36
N GLN A 977 -45.28 -34.81 45.36
CA GLN A 977 -45.41 -35.81 44.26
C GLN A 977 -46.53 -36.83 44.63
N PRO A 978 -46.98 -37.89 43.86
CA PRO A 978 -46.28 -38.64 42.78
C PRO A 978 -47.12 -39.34 41.64
N LYS A 979 -46.39 -40.00 40.71
CA LYS A 979 -46.60 -41.35 40.06
C LYS A 979 -46.68 -41.46 38.51
N GLN A 980 -45.76 -42.31 38.04
CA GLN A 980 -45.84 -43.31 36.94
C GLN A 980 -45.68 -42.89 35.46
N GLN A 981 -45.00 -43.81 34.74
CA GLN A 981 -44.43 -43.77 33.38
C GLN A 981 -45.48 -44.16 32.31
N PRO A 982 -45.31 -43.85 30.99
CA PRO A 982 -44.06 -44.00 30.22
C PRO A 982 -43.47 -42.70 29.64
N ASN A 983 -42.15 -42.75 29.41
CA ASN A 983 -41.34 -41.62 28.96
C ASN A 983 -41.03 -41.78 27.46
N VAL A 984 -41.89 -41.24 26.59
CA VAL A 984 -41.48 -40.89 25.22
C VAL A 984 -40.60 -39.65 25.36
N LYS A 985 -39.31 -39.77 25.02
CA LYS A 985 -38.43 -38.59 24.95
C LYS A 985 -38.69 -37.86 23.63
N GLY A 986 -39.78 -37.11 23.61
CA GLY A 986 -40.02 -36.09 22.61
C GLY A 986 -38.94 -35.02 22.64
N THR A 987 -38.37 -34.73 21.48
CA THR A 987 -37.56 -33.54 21.25
C THR A 987 -38.45 -32.32 21.46
N LYS A 988 -38.10 -31.43 22.41
CA LYS A 988 -38.84 -30.18 22.58
C LYS A 988 -38.41 -29.20 21.51
N GLN A 989 -39.37 -28.78 20.70
CA GLN A 989 -39.18 -27.79 19.66
C GLN A 989 -40.01 -26.54 19.97
N PHE A 990 -39.61 -25.40 19.41
CA PHE A 990 -40.17 -24.10 19.74
C PHE A 990 -40.49 -23.35 18.45
N ARG A 991 -41.62 -22.65 18.37
CA ARG A 991 -41.90 -21.71 17.28
C ARG A 991 -42.58 -20.48 17.83
N VAL A 992 -42.47 -19.35 17.16
CA VAL A 992 -43.22 -18.15 17.52
C VAL A 992 -44.50 -18.12 16.68
N ARG A 993 -45.66 -18.13 17.34
CA ARG A 993 -46.93 -17.73 16.72
C ARG A 993 -46.91 -16.21 16.67
N ILE A 994 -46.93 -15.63 15.47
CA ILE A 994 -46.73 -14.19 15.28
C ILE A 994 -48.08 -13.47 15.36
N VAL A 995 -49.06 -13.95 14.58
CA VAL A 995 -50.43 -13.39 14.55
C VAL A 995 -51.39 -14.33 13.79
N ALA A 996 -52.68 -14.23 14.08
CA ALA A 996 -53.77 -14.95 13.42
C ALA A 996 -54.81 -13.96 12.85
N TYR A 997 -55.36 -14.25 11.67
CA TYR A 997 -56.39 -13.43 11.03
C TYR A 997 -57.56 -14.28 10.52
N THR A 998 -58.78 -13.86 10.86
CA THR A 998 -60.04 -14.46 10.41
C THR A 998 -60.56 -13.88 9.09
N GLU A 999 -60.01 -12.75 8.64
CA GLU A 999 -60.42 -12.01 7.44
C GLU A 999 -59.21 -11.68 6.54
N ALA A 1000 -59.45 -11.10 5.35
CA ALA A 1000 -58.39 -10.74 4.42
C ALA A 1000 -57.47 -9.64 4.99
N LEU A 1001 -56.14 -9.88 4.99
CA LEU A 1001 -55.18 -8.98 5.61
C LEU A 1001 -55.13 -7.61 4.90
N ASN A 1002 -55.05 -6.55 5.71
CA ASN A 1002 -54.79 -5.19 5.24
C ASN A 1002 -53.39 -5.12 4.57
N PRO A 1003 -53.23 -4.46 3.39
CA PRO A 1003 -51.95 -4.36 2.67
C PRO A 1003 -50.76 -3.88 3.52
N THR A 1004 -50.98 -2.97 4.47
CA THR A 1004 -49.94 -2.47 5.38
C THR A 1004 -49.41 -3.58 6.28
N VAL A 1005 -50.30 -4.46 6.77
CA VAL A 1005 -49.94 -5.60 7.62
C VAL A 1005 -49.26 -6.70 6.79
N VAL A 1006 -49.70 -6.91 5.55
CA VAL A 1006 -49.02 -7.81 4.60
C VAL A 1006 -47.60 -7.32 4.32
N ALA A 1007 -47.39 -6.02 4.09
CA ALA A 1007 -46.05 -5.46 3.89
C ALA A 1007 -45.14 -5.60 5.13
N THR A 1008 -45.68 -5.45 6.33
CA THR A 1008 -44.92 -5.67 7.58
C THR A 1008 -44.59 -7.15 7.79
N LEU A 1009 -45.50 -8.07 7.47
CA LEU A 1009 -45.22 -9.51 7.46
C LEU A 1009 -44.16 -9.88 6.41
N LEU A 1010 -44.23 -9.36 5.19
CA LEU A 1010 -43.23 -9.62 4.14
C LEU A 1010 -41.84 -9.12 4.55
N ARG A 1011 -41.75 -7.95 5.19
CA ARG A 1011 -40.48 -7.43 5.74
C ARG A 1011 -39.95 -8.32 6.87
N LEU A 1012 -40.80 -8.76 7.79
CA LEU A 1012 -40.42 -9.72 8.83
C LEU A 1012 -39.95 -11.05 8.20
N GLY A 1013 -40.54 -11.47 7.08
CA GLY A 1013 -40.15 -12.67 6.32
C GLY A 1013 -38.73 -12.66 5.73
N ASN A 1014 -38.14 -11.48 5.55
CA ASN A 1014 -36.74 -11.35 5.16
C ASN A 1014 -35.78 -11.47 6.36
N GLU A 1015 -36.27 -11.31 7.59
CA GLU A 1015 -35.49 -11.34 8.83
C GLU A 1015 -35.66 -12.66 9.60
N VAL A 1016 -36.85 -13.27 9.53
CA VAL A 1016 -37.16 -14.59 10.11
C VAL A 1016 -38.03 -15.39 9.12
N PRO A 1017 -37.66 -16.63 8.74
CA PRO A 1017 -38.45 -17.42 7.80
C PRO A 1017 -39.87 -17.68 8.34
N LEU A 1018 -40.87 -17.30 7.55
CA LEU A 1018 -42.29 -17.42 7.89
C LEU A 1018 -42.92 -18.68 7.32
N LYS A 1019 -43.78 -19.31 8.12
CA LYS A 1019 -44.65 -20.42 7.72
C LYS A 1019 -46.11 -20.08 8.01
N THR A 1020 -46.98 -20.39 7.06
CA THR A 1020 -48.43 -20.13 7.16
C THR A 1020 -49.21 -21.43 7.37
N ALA A 1021 -50.08 -21.48 8.37
CA ALA A 1021 -51.08 -22.54 8.48
C ALA A 1021 -52.49 -21.96 8.29
N ARG A 1022 -53.27 -22.57 7.39
CA ARG A 1022 -54.71 -22.31 7.27
C ARG A 1022 -55.47 -23.27 8.18
N LEU A 1023 -56.10 -22.72 9.21
CA LEU A 1023 -57.13 -23.40 10.00
C LEU A 1023 -58.50 -23.10 9.37
N ALA A 1024 -59.54 -23.84 9.78
CA ALA A 1024 -60.84 -23.80 9.11
C ALA A 1024 -61.55 -22.42 9.15
N THR A 1025 -61.14 -21.53 10.05
CA THR A 1025 -61.73 -20.20 10.27
C THR A 1025 -60.70 -19.06 10.35
N GLU A 1026 -59.40 -19.35 10.24
CA GLU A 1026 -58.33 -18.34 10.38
C GLU A 1026 -57.03 -18.77 9.65
N THR A 1027 -56.25 -17.79 9.20
CA THR A 1027 -54.88 -18.01 8.71
C THR A 1027 -53.90 -17.51 9.76
N VAL A 1028 -53.03 -18.40 10.23
CA VAL A 1028 -52.06 -18.13 11.30
C VAL A 1028 -50.64 -18.13 10.73
N TYR A 1029 -49.88 -17.11 11.10
CA TYR A 1029 -48.49 -16.91 10.69
C TYR A 1029 -47.57 -17.29 11.85
N PHE A 1030 -46.61 -18.16 11.57
CA PHE A 1030 -45.60 -18.62 12.50
C PHE A 1030 -44.20 -18.34 11.94
N THR A 1031 -43.20 -18.31 12.79
CA THR A 1031 -41.81 -18.55 12.37
C THR A 1031 -41.62 -20.03 11.99
N ASP A 1032 -40.46 -20.34 11.43
CA ASP A 1032 -40.00 -21.73 11.43
C ASP A 1032 -39.75 -22.27 12.86
N ILE A 1033 -39.53 -23.57 12.95
CA ILE A 1033 -39.30 -24.32 14.17
C ILE A 1033 -37.82 -24.19 14.58
N PHE A 1034 -37.61 -23.85 15.84
CA PHE A 1034 -36.33 -23.74 16.51
C PHE A 1034 -36.13 -24.90 17.50
N ASP A 1035 -34.95 -25.53 17.48
CA ASP A 1035 -34.59 -26.56 18.46
C ASP A 1035 -34.16 -25.98 19.82
N SER A 1036 -34.22 -24.65 20.00
CA SER A 1036 -33.87 -23.96 21.25
C SER A 1036 -34.89 -22.87 21.62
N LEU A 1037 -35.17 -22.75 22.92
CA LEU A 1037 -36.03 -21.70 23.47
C LEU A 1037 -35.42 -20.30 23.31
N GLU A 1038 -34.09 -20.20 23.22
CA GLU A 1038 -33.36 -18.93 23.12
C GLU A 1038 -33.54 -18.32 21.73
N SER A 1039 -33.32 -19.09 20.67
CA SER A 1039 -33.61 -18.67 19.29
C SER A 1039 -35.07 -18.28 19.08
N ALA A 1040 -36.00 -18.97 19.76
CA ALA A 1040 -37.42 -18.60 19.74
C ALA A 1040 -37.72 -17.29 20.49
N LYS A 1041 -36.96 -16.95 21.54
CA LYS A 1041 -37.05 -15.64 22.23
C LYS A 1041 -36.47 -14.51 21.39
N ASP A 1042 -35.37 -14.73 20.69
CA ASP A 1042 -34.77 -13.73 19.82
C ASP A 1042 -35.74 -13.39 18.68
N ALA A 1043 -36.27 -14.41 18.01
CA ALA A 1043 -37.32 -14.26 17.00
C ALA A 1043 -38.58 -13.56 17.55
N LEU A 1044 -39.03 -13.90 18.76
CA LEU A 1044 -40.16 -13.24 19.42
C LEU A 1044 -39.87 -11.75 19.68
N SER A 1045 -38.68 -11.43 20.19
CA SER A 1045 -38.27 -10.04 20.47
C SER A 1045 -38.26 -9.19 19.21
N LEU A 1046 -37.85 -9.78 18.09
CA LEU A 1046 -37.86 -9.14 16.77
C LEU A 1046 -39.28 -8.95 16.24
N CYS A 1047 -40.16 -9.94 16.40
CA CYS A 1047 -41.58 -9.82 16.05
C CYS A 1047 -42.25 -8.66 16.81
N ILE A 1048 -42.02 -8.57 18.13
CA ILE A 1048 -42.55 -7.48 18.97
C ILE A 1048 -41.97 -6.12 18.53
N LYS A 1049 -40.64 -6.04 18.28
CA LYS A 1049 -39.98 -4.82 17.79
C LYS A 1049 -40.49 -4.36 16.41
N ARG A 1050 -40.97 -5.29 15.58
CA ARG A 1050 -41.61 -5.01 14.27
C ARG A 1050 -43.12 -4.74 14.37
N GLY A 1051 -43.69 -4.69 15.57
CA GLY A 1051 -45.08 -4.27 15.84
C GLY A 1051 -46.08 -5.40 16.13
N PHE A 1052 -45.64 -6.66 16.16
CA PHE A 1052 -46.50 -7.80 16.51
C PHE A 1052 -46.43 -8.05 18.03
N THR A 1053 -47.15 -7.24 18.81
CA THR A 1053 -47.16 -7.30 20.29
C THR A 1053 -47.76 -8.59 20.84
N ASP A 1054 -48.62 -9.24 20.07
CA ASP A 1054 -49.40 -10.41 20.48
C ASP A 1054 -48.70 -11.73 20.07
N ALA A 1055 -47.45 -11.64 19.60
CA ALA A 1055 -46.63 -12.79 19.29
C ALA A 1055 -46.25 -13.58 20.56
N GLU A 1056 -46.18 -14.90 20.47
CA GLU A 1056 -45.86 -15.77 21.61
C GLU A 1056 -45.11 -17.04 21.19
N ILE A 1057 -44.33 -17.64 22.10
CA ILE A 1057 -43.61 -18.90 21.84
C ILE A 1057 -44.52 -20.08 22.16
N GLU A 1058 -44.83 -20.88 21.15
CA GLU A 1058 -45.43 -22.19 21.29
C GLU A 1058 -44.34 -23.26 21.47
N VAL A 1059 -44.53 -24.15 22.44
CA VAL A 1059 -43.66 -25.33 22.65
C VAL A 1059 -44.31 -26.55 22.02
N LEU A 1060 -43.66 -27.09 21.00
CA LEU A 1060 -44.02 -28.35 20.35
C LEU A 1060 -43.30 -29.51 21.05
N TYR A 1061 -44.00 -30.64 21.12
CA TYR A 1061 -43.51 -31.89 21.69
C TYR A 1061 -43.75 -32.99 20.65
N GLU A 1062 -42.69 -33.68 20.22
CA GLU A 1062 -42.80 -34.92 19.42
C GLU A 1062 -43.18 -36.15 20.27
#